data_AF-A0A081N947-F1
#
_entry.id   AF-A0A081N947-F1
#
_cell.length_a   1.000
_cell.length_b   1.000
_cell.length_c   1.000
_cell.angle_alpha   90.00
_cell.angle_beta   90.00
_cell.angle_gamma   90.00
#
_symmetry.space_group_name_H-M   'P 1'
#
loop_
_entity.id
_entity.type
_entity.pdbx_description
1 polymer ?
#
loop_
_entity_poly.entity_id
_entity_poly.type
_entity_poly.pdbx_seq_one_letter_code
_entity_poly.pdbx_strand_id
1 'polypeptide(L)'
;MCVCISAYPLAGCNDQFGSENLPSFVEGVPPTGEASPGTPPASDIATKLLVGYEPDETLPELSVNGGSAAVEISMARQGSHAYPTEKDYFLSLGWENHRDDYLSIRHDFSSDVIDYDKADFIMLDLYVPEGQEVSSVDMKLEGQVFSSISRNVVNGGWSTIAIDVRQLKDKSSSTLEELRLFTSDTHGELYLDNIRQISASPEVVEVNSVHSAAEVVWRHLDPSFWLKDFKGYNVYRSVVGSDYREKLNDQPVTVSAYIDFDADDSQEADYFVSSVIGSTESELTYVGRGKAANLSDKEFLDSLQRTTFRYMTDYMHPHSGLTRISYQKANQSNNCGPFHTGMATMALAAGVENEFIDREDAARRVVKMLRFMKSADRFRTGWPRWVRCHTGRLAGLDSPDDGANLSDTGMFLQGALVAREYFTENNALEAEIRELASELYHSVDFNLFRDFDGKTEGEVLMWHWSQTTGFEESLLLKSFQETFGVYVLALGSPTHPIPAEVYHSGWAAGGGISYNRYINGELSRHDDTGKLYNGNRLWGGNKQEPLYSVHHNYIAIDPRDLRDDYVSFWDTAHSRVDLQYNYGLMNPEDHSSYGELEWGIMADHDPWGYQRHEVEGKPGIDDNGTISMGALVASTPYLPEKIIPAIRHLYDKYQTKVYGGYGFYDSYNKDADWWSADHRKYVSLNPTSNVVALENHKTGLIWELYDKAPEIQEAYRRGGFVRDADAGLMVSYFENEGRWDVDNLPDLSAMTPEWEVQVSTFHATPRDRATNFGLLYQGWLTVEQSGHYTFYTDSNSPNRLTIDGKKVIEGEAGIENSGTIYLPAGEHPVSAEYFQSTGMRQFTVSYEGPGVEKKVIPVKRLRTSERKS
;
A
#
# COMPACT_ATOMS: atom_id res chain seq x y z
N MET A 1 14.62 15.11 -13.31
CA MET A 1 15.15 14.05 -12.43
C MET A 1 14.08 13.76 -11.40
N CYS A 2 13.36 12.65 -11.54
CA CYS A 2 12.50 12.15 -10.48
C CYS A 2 13.37 11.21 -9.63
N VAL A 3 13.40 11.42 -8.31
CA VAL A 3 14.15 10.53 -7.41
C VAL A 3 13.33 9.25 -7.27
N CYS A 4 13.93 8.13 -7.68
CA CYS A 4 13.24 6.84 -7.76
C CYS A 4 12.95 6.24 -6.38
N ILE A 5 11.94 5.36 -6.35
CA ILE A 5 11.58 4.47 -5.24
C ILE A 5 12.66 3.36 -5.11
N SER A 6 13.91 3.71 -4.82
CA SER A 6 14.95 2.72 -4.57
C SER A 6 14.76 2.09 -3.19
N ALA A 7 14.99 0.78 -3.07
CA ALA A 7 14.83 0.02 -1.82
C ALA A 7 16.12 -0.12 -0.98
N TYR A 8 17.21 0.56 -1.37
CA TYR A 8 18.53 0.43 -0.75
C TYR A 8 19.34 1.74 -0.82
N PRO A 9 20.07 2.12 0.25
CA PRO A 9 21.14 3.10 0.15
C PRO A 9 22.33 2.49 -0.62
N LEU A 10 22.95 3.28 -1.48
CA LEU A 10 24.20 2.91 -2.14
C LEU A 10 25.33 2.84 -1.09
N ALA A 11 26.12 1.77 -1.12
CA ALA A 11 27.13 1.51 -0.09
C ALA A 11 28.26 2.57 -0.08
N GLY A 12 28.48 3.24 1.06
CA GLY A 12 29.54 4.26 1.12
C GLY A 12 29.77 5.04 2.42
N CYS A 13 29.62 4.46 3.62
CA CYS A 13 30.05 5.13 4.87
C CYS A 13 31.22 4.40 5.54
N ASN A 14 32.33 5.13 5.75
CA ASN A 14 33.36 4.79 6.74
C ASN A 14 33.00 5.43 8.09
N ASP A 15 33.45 4.80 9.18
CA ASP A 15 33.34 5.34 10.54
C ASP A 15 33.97 6.74 10.71
N GLN A 16 33.36 7.60 11.53
CA GLN A 16 33.94 8.09 12.80
C GLN A 16 33.16 9.27 13.42
N PHE A 17 33.18 9.33 14.77
CA PHE A 17 32.66 10.39 15.65
C PHE A 17 31.12 10.52 15.71
N GLY A 18 30.50 10.88 16.84
CA GLY A 18 31.04 11.13 18.19
C GLY A 18 29.94 11.74 19.08
N SER A 19 29.72 11.19 20.27
CA SER A 19 28.67 11.59 21.21
C SER A 19 28.85 13.00 21.79
N GLU A 20 27.75 13.73 22.05
CA GLU A 20 27.52 14.43 23.34
C GLU A 20 26.12 15.09 23.49
N ASN A 21 25.46 14.79 24.62
CA ASN A 21 24.52 15.62 25.42
C ASN A 21 23.12 16.04 24.89
N LEU A 22 22.06 15.44 25.47
CA LEU A 22 20.72 16.03 25.70
C LEU A 22 20.17 15.65 27.10
N PRO A 23 19.50 16.55 27.86
CA PRO A 23 19.03 16.25 29.22
C PRO A 23 17.49 16.12 29.43
N SER A 24 17.10 15.09 30.20
CA SER A 24 16.03 15.01 31.23
C SER A 24 14.55 15.41 30.99
N PHE A 25 13.69 14.38 30.82
CA PHE A 25 12.43 14.00 31.51
C PHE A 25 11.59 14.93 32.43
N VAL A 26 10.26 14.64 32.49
CA VAL A 26 9.26 14.58 33.64
C VAL A 26 7.82 14.95 33.16
N GLU A 27 6.66 14.40 33.59
CA GLU A 27 6.18 13.14 34.24
C GLU A 27 4.61 13.20 34.40
N GLY A 28 3.88 12.12 34.80
CA GLY A 28 2.61 12.25 35.59
C GLY A 28 1.28 11.54 35.18
N VAL A 29 1.18 10.20 35.26
CA VAL A 29 0.33 9.33 36.17
C VAL A 29 -1.12 9.81 36.61
N PRO A 30 -2.19 8.99 36.92
CA PRO A 30 -2.53 7.54 36.75
C PRO A 30 -3.96 7.20 36.17
N PRO A 31 -4.37 5.90 36.02
CA PRO A 31 -5.69 5.41 35.52
C PRO A 31 -6.61 4.74 36.59
N THR A 32 -7.75 4.11 36.19
CA THR A 32 -8.36 2.89 36.83
C THR A 32 -9.62 2.36 36.10
N GLY A 33 -9.81 1.03 36.02
CA GLY A 33 -11.09 0.37 35.66
C GLY A 33 -10.96 -0.94 34.85
N GLU A 34 -11.15 -2.11 35.47
CA GLU A 34 -10.86 -3.46 34.93
C GLU A 34 -12.05 -4.18 34.26
N ALA A 35 -11.77 -5.04 33.26
CA ALA A 35 -12.44 -6.34 33.01
C ALA A 35 -11.67 -7.18 31.95
N SER A 36 -11.73 -8.51 32.06
CA SER A 36 -10.84 -9.53 31.41
C SER A 36 -11.66 -10.55 30.55
N PRO A 37 -11.10 -11.59 29.90
CA PRO A 37 -10.13 -11.62 28.78
C PRO A 37 -10.65 -12.41 27.53
N GLY A 38 -9.94 -12.35 26.39
CA GLY A 38 -10.24 -13.20 25.22
C GLY A 38 -9.18 -13.24 24.09
N THR A 39 -8.54 -14.41 23.94
CA THR A 39 -7.90 -15.01 22.72
C THR A 39 -6.79 -14.24 21.96
N PRO A 40 -5.67 -14.89 21.54
CA PRO A 40 -4.49 -14.22 20.96
C PRO A 40 -4.41 -14.17 19.41
N PRO A 41 -3.56 -13.29 18.81
CA PRO A 41 -3.48 -13.07 17.37
C PRO A 41 -2.58 -14.03 16.55
N ALA A 42 -2.99 -14.26 15.30
CA ALA A 42 -2.50 -15.21 14.28
C ALA A 42 -1.00 -15.36 13.96
N SER A 43 -0.06 -14.74 14.68
CA SER A 43 1.39 -15.05 14.58
C SER A 43 1.95 -15.84 15.76
N ASP A 44 1.20 -15.96 16.88
CA ASP A 44 1.61 -16.71 18.09
C ASP A 44 0.57 -17.77 18.54
N ILE A 45 -0.43 -18.11 17.71
CA ILE A 45 -1.49 -19.11 18.05
C ILE A 45 -0.94 -20.56 18.22
N ALA A 46 0.27 -20.83 17.75
CA ALA A 46 0.99 -22.09 17.99
C ALA A 46 1.68 -22.12 19.39
N THR A 47 1.88 -20.94 19.97
CA THR A 47 2.88 -20.75 21.00
C THR A 47 2.24 -20.90 22.38
N LYS A 48 2.61 -21.95 23.13
CA LYS A 48 2.19 -22.04 24.53
C LYS A 48 2.97 -20.97 25.31
N LEU A 49 2.30 -19.85 25.58
CA LEU A 49 2.71 -18.88 26.59
C LEU A 49 2.84 -19.62 27.94
N LEU A 50 4.02 -19.48 28.54
CA LEU A 50 4.33 -20.00 29.88
C LEU A 50 4.12 -18.90 30.92
N VAL A 51 4.56 -17.67 30.62
CA VAL A 51 4.37 -16.48 31.45
C VAL A 51 4.21 -15.25 30.56
N GLY A 52 3.10 -14.53 30.72
CA GLY A 52 3.00 -13.10 30.42
C GLY A 52 2.96 -12.33 31.74
N TYR A 53 2.75 -11.00 31.69
CA TYR A 53 2.68 -10.19 32.91
C TYR A 53 1.48 -9.22 32.91
N GLU A 54 0.61 -9.32 33.92
CA GLU A 54 -0.55 -8.45 34.18
C GLU A 54 -0.55 -7.87 35.61
N PRO A 55 -1.30 -6.78 35.88
CA PRO A 55 -1.35 -6.13 37.21
C PRO A 55 -1.88 -7.01 38.35
N ASP A 56 -2.64 -8.07 38.05
CA ASP A 56 -3.20 -9.03 39.01
C ASP A 56 -2.38 -10.32 39.16
N GLU A 57 -1.33 -10.50 38.34
CA GLU A 57 -0.43 -11.64 38.40
C GLU A 57 0.64 -11.49 39.51
N THR A 58 1.19 -12.60 39.99
CA THR A 58 2.16 -12.59 41.10
C THR A 58 3.55 -12.24 40.58
N LEU A 59 4.13 -11.13 41.05
CA LEU A 59 5.49 -10.74 40.66
C LEU A 59 6.54 -11.81 41.06
N PRO A 60 7.54 -12.09 40.20
CA PRO A 60 8.67 -12.96 40.54
C PRO A 60 9.51 -12.47 41.73
N GLU A 61 10.27 -13.38 42.34
CA GLU A 61 11.42 -13.02 43.16
C GLU A 61 12.60 -12.62 42.26
N LEU A 62 12.97 -11.34 42.26
CA LEU A 62 14.25 -10.86 41.71
C LEU A 62 15.33 -10.91 42.79
N SER A 63 16.52 -11.40 42.43
CA SER A 63 17.69 -11.48 43.30
C SER A 63 18.98 -11.31 42.50
N VAL A 64 20.08 -10.97 43.16
CA VAL A 64 21.41 -10.96 42.53
C VAL A 64 22.20 -12.17 43.02
N ASN A 65 22.93 -12.83 42.12
CA ASN A 65 23.78 -13.94 42.53
C ASN A 65 24.96 -13.43 43.37
N GLY A 66 25.08 -13.86 44.63
CA GLY A 66 26.28 -13.64 45.43
C GLY A 66 26.35 -12.35 46.27
N GLY A 67 25.50 -11.35 46.03
CA GLY A 67 25.63 -10.03 46.65
C GLY A 67 24.32 -9.35 47.09
N SER A 68 24.45 -8.33 47.94
CA SER A 68 23.35 -7.57 48.55
C SER A 68 22.98 -6.31 47.76
N ALA A 69 22.89 -6.43 46.43
CA ALA A 69 22.40 -5.35 45.58
C ALA A 69 20.94 -5.00 45.94
N ALA A 70 20.55 -3.74 45.76
CA ALA A 70 19.14 -3.39 45.82
C ALA A 70 18.52 -3.78 44.48
N VAL A 71 17.43 -4.54 44.53
CA VAL A 71 16.67 -4.96 43.35
C VAL A 71 15.21 -4.59 43.54
N GLU A 72 14.61 -4.08 42.48
CA GLU A 72 13.21 -3.70 42.43
C GLU A 72 12.54 -4.42 41.26
N ILE A 73 11.31 -4.87 41.49
CA ILE A 73 10.50 -5.54 40.47
C ILE A 73 9.11 -4.95 40.50
N SER A 74 8.59 -4.58 39.32
CA SER A 74 7.31 -3.91 39.22
C SER A 74 6.59 -4.24 37.91
N MET A 75 5.27 -4.07 37.90
CA MET A 75 4.47 -4.09 36.69
C MET A 75 4.55 -2.73 36.00
N ALA A 76 5.10 -2.69 34.79
CA ALA A 76 5.15 -1.49 33.97
C ALA A 76 4.08 -1.56 32.86
N ARG A 77 3.34 -0.47 32.68
CA ARG A 77 2.33 -0.36 31.61
C ARG A 77 2.98 0.10 30.30
N GLN A 78 2.45 -0.36 29.16
CA GLN A 78 2.89 0.05 27.84
C GLN A 78 2.91 1.58 27.68
N GLY A 79 4.13 2.14 27.67
CA GLY A 79 4.40 3.58 27.55
C GLY A 79 5.32 3.89 26.37
N SER A 80 6.32 4.76 26.57
CA SER A 80 7.30 5.15 25.54
C SER A 80 8.27 4.05 25.07
N HIS A 81 8.21 2.85 25.67
CA HIS A 81 9.13 1.72 25.43
C HIS A 81 8.45 0.55 24.69
N ALA A 82 7.56 0.85 23.74
CA ALA A 82 6.64 -0.13 23.17
C ALA A 82 7.31 -1.40 22.58
N TYR A 83 7.05 -2.56 23.21
CA TYR A 83 6.73 -3.80 22.50
C TYR A 83 5.21 -3.98 22.54
N PRO A 84 4.63 -4.61 21.52
CA PRO A 84 3.29 -5.16 21.58
C PRO A 84 3.34 -6.66 21.83
N THR A 85 3.02 -7.06 23.05
CA THR A 85 2.53 -8.40 23.37
C THR A 85 0.99 -8.37 23.38
N GLU A 86 0.37 -9.48 23.75
CA GLU A 86 -1.09 -9.69 23.72
C GLU A 86 -1.85 -8.86 24.78
N LYS A 87 -1.10 -8.18 25.66
CA LYS A 87 -1.52 -7.57 26.91
C LYS A 87 -0.90 -6.16 27.07
N ASP A 88 -1.41 -5.38 28.01
CA ASP A 88 -1.09 -3.95 28.16
C ASP A 88 0.15 -3.65 29.04
N TYR A 89 0.81 -4.69 29.57
CA TYR A 89 1.84 -4.60 30.61
C TYR A 89 3.01 -5.56 30.39
N PHE A 90 4.15 -5.26 31.01
CA PHE A 90 5.36 -6.08 31.04
C PHE A 90 6.08 -5.94 32.39
N LEU A 91 7.01 -6.86 32.66
CA LEU A 91 7.78 -6.87 33.91
C LEU A 91 8.95 -5.89 33.85
N SER A 92 9.01 -4.93 34.77
CA SER A 92 10.21 -4.09 35.01
C SER A 92 11.13 -4.72 36.05
N LEU A 93 12.43 -4.70 35.75
CA LEU A 93 13.53 -5.29 36.51
C LEU A 93 14.57 -4.20 36.80
N GLY A 94 14.50 -3.57 37.96
CA GLY A 94 15.44 -2.53 38.40
C GLY A 94 16.54 -3.09 39.31
N TRP A 95 17.76 -2.55 39.23
CA TRP A 95 18.84 -2.85 40.17
C TRP A 95 19.77 -1.68 40.44
N GLU A 96 20.36 -1.68 41.64
CA GLU A 96 21.43 -0.77 42.04
C GLU A 96 22.58 -1.50 42.74
N ASN A 97 23.80 -1.00 42.53
CA ASN A 97 25.04 -1.50 43.11
C ASN A 97 25.35 -2.98 42.82
N HIS A 98 24.86 -3.51 41.69
CA HIS A 98 25.25 -4.81 41.15
C HIS A 98 26.76 -4.85 40.88
N ARG A 99 27.41 -5.95 41.27
CA ARG A 99 28.86 -6.19 41.11
C ARG A 99 29.20 -7.64 40.80
N ASP A 100 28.17 -8.47 40.65
CA ASP A 100 28.28 -9.92 40.53
C ASP A 100 27.96 -10.36 39.09
N ASP A 101 27.89 -11.67 38.84
CA ASP A 101 27.88 -12.18 37.46
C ASP A 101 26.51 -12.03 36.75
N TYR A 102 25.37 -12.07 37.46
CA TYR A 102 24.03 -11.97 36.85
C TYR A 102 22.88 -11.64 37.82
N LEU A 103 21.81 -11.06 37.25
CA LEU A 103 20.48 -10.95 37.85
C LEU A 103 19.73 -12.29 37.74
N SER A 104 19.17 -12.77 38.83
CA SER A 104 18.43 -14.04 38.94
C SER A 104 16.94 -13.78 39.17
N ILE A 105 16.10 -14.17 38.21
CA ILE A 105 14.64 -14.06 38.29
C ILE A 105 14.05 -15.44 38.56
N ARG A 106 13.27 -15.56 39.64
CA ARG A 106 12.56 -16.79 40.01
C ARG A 106 11.09 -16.47 40.24
N HIS A 107 10.27 -16.77 39.25
CA HIS A 107 8.81 -16.75 39.39
C HIS A 107 8.35 -18.06 40.06
N ASP A 108 7.07 -18.13 40.47
CA ASP A 108 6.44 -19.43 40.73
C ASP A 108 6.11 -20.14 39.40
N PHE A 109 7.14 -20.36 38.60
CA PHE A 109 7.10 -21.16 37.38
C PHE A 109 6.65 -22.61 37.62
N SER A 110 6.38 -23.03 38.88
CA SER A 110 5.99 -24.39 39.20
C SER A 110 4.61 -24.78 38.67
N SER A 111 3.78 -23.80 38.31
CA SER A 111 2.56 -23.97 37.50
C SER A 111 2.84 -24.27 36.02
N ASP A 112 3.95 -23.77 35.48
CA ASP A 112 4.14 -23.57 34.05
C ASP A 112 5.01 -24.68 33.44
N VAL A 113 4.39 -25.85 33.41
CA VAL A 113 5.00 -27.11 32.94
C VAL A 113 5.35 -27.03 31.45
N ILE A 114 6.65 -27.13 31.14
CA ILE A 114 7.21 -27.19 29.79
C ILE A 114 7.05 -28.61 29.23
N ASP A 115 6.40 -28.73 28.09
CA ASP A 115 6.23 -29.98 27.35
C ASP A 115 7.38 -30.14 26.35
N TYR A 116 8.47 -30.81 26.78
CA TYR A 116 9.70 -30.93 25.99
C TYR A 116 9.52 -31.68 24.66
N ASP A 117 8.54 -32.58 24.56
CA ASP A 117 8.25 -33.27 23.29
C ASP A 117 7.64 -32.32 22.24
N LYS A 118 7.07 -31.19 22.70
CA LYS A 118 6.51 -30.11 21.87
C LYS A 118 7.35 -28.82 21.88
N ALA A 119 8.49 -28.81 22.53
CA ALA A 119 9.37 -27.65 22.63
C ALA A 119 10.73 -27.94 21.99
N ASP A 120 11.08 -27.21 20.93
CA ASP A 120 12.45 -27.13 20.44
C ASP A 120 13.19 -25.96 21.09
N PHE A 121 12.47 -24.86 21.38
CA PHE A 121 13.02 -23.67 22.01
C PHE A 121 12.13 -23.17 23.15
N ILE A 122 12.74 -22.56 24.16
CA ILE A 122 12.06 -21.62 25.05
C ILE A 122 12.50 -20.21 24.66
N MET A 123 11.55 -19.30 24.55
CA MET A 123 11.77 -17.93 24.10
C MET A 123 11.18 -16.94 25.10
N LEU A 124 11.74 -15.73 25.14
CA LEU A 124 11.22 -14.59 25.89
C LEU A 124 11.56 -13.30 25.13
N ASP A 125 10.79 -12.25 25.34
CA ASP A 125 11.06 -10.93 24.76
C ASP A 125 11.67 -10.02 25.85
N LEU A 126 12.79 -9.35 25.54
CA LEU A 126 13.58 -8.55 26.47
C LEU A 126 13.87 -7.15 25.89
N TYR A 127 13.51 -6.08 26.60
CA TYR A 127 13.99 -4.73 26.33
C TYR A 127 15.25 -4.43 27.10
N VAL A 128 16.23 -3.87 26.40
CA VAL A 128 17.36 -3.18 27.02
C VAL A 128 17.24 -1.70 26.66
N PRO A 129 17.07 -0.77 27.62
CA PRO A 129 17.08 0.66 27.33
C PRO A 129 18.41 1.12 26.70
N GLU A 130 18.37 2.25 26.00
CA GLU A 130 19.55 2.78 25.34
C GLU A 130 20.63 3.16 26.39
N GLY A 131 21.85 2.67 26.18
CA GLY A 131 22.97 2.88 27.11
C GLY A 131 23.16 1.80 28.19
N GLN A 132 22.28 0.79 28.28
CA GLN A 132 22.50 -0.42 29.07
C GLN A 132 22.96 -1.60 28.18
N GLU A 133 23.56 -2.64 28.77
CA GLU A 133 24.05 -3.84 28.08
C GLU A 133 23.64 -5.14 28.81
N VAL A 134 23.09 -6.10 28.07
CA VAL A 134 22.90 -7.49 28.50
C VAL A 134 23.71 -8.38 27.57
N SER A 135 24.72 -9.05 28.12
CA SER A 135 25.71 -9.81 27.34
C SER A 135 25.24 -11.23 26.99
N SER A 136 24.47 -11.86 27.88
CA SER A 136 23.80 -13.13 27.62
C SER A 136 22.60 -13.34 28.54
N VAL A 137 21.73 -14.27 28.15
CA VAL A 137 20.63 -14.75 28.99
C VAL A 137 20.71 -16.27 29.08
N ASP A 138 20.71 -16.82 30.29
CA ASP A 138 20.60 -18.25 30.51
C ASP A 138 19.24 -18.61 31.15
N MET A 139 18.79 -19.85 30.93
CA MET A 139 17.71 -20.47 31.68
C MET A 139 18.21 -21.69 32.46
N LYS A 140 17.67 -21.87 33.67
CA LYS A 140 17.85 -23.11 34.43
C LYS A 140 16.62 -24.00 34.30
N LEU A 141 16.85 -25.24 33.87
CA LEU A 141 15.85 -26.26 33.55
C LEU A 141 16.40 -27.63 33.97
N GLU A 142 15.63 -28.46 34.68
CA GLU A 142 16.04 -29.81 35.10
C GLU A 142 17.39 -29.81 35.87
N GLY A 143 17.64 -28.78 36.69
CA GLY A 143 18.88 -28.53 37.39
C GLY A 143 20.10 -28.16 36.52
N GLN A 144 19.93 -28.09 35.20
CA GLN A 144 20.96 -27.74 34.20
C GLN A 144 20.78 -26.30 33.72
N VAL A 145 21.84 -25.70 33.16
CA VAL A 145 21.84 -24.32 32.67
C VAL A 145 22.02 -24.32 31.16
N PHE A 146 21.20 -23.54 30.47
CA PHE A 146 21.13 -23.44 29.01
C PHE A 146 21.31 -21.97 28.62
N SER A 147 22.26 -21.68 27.74
CA SER A 147 22.53 -20.31 27.28
C SER A 147 21.79 -19.94 26.00
N SER A 148 21.49 -18.66 25.86
CA SER A 148 20.81 -18.10 24.69
C SER A 148 21.58 -18.33 23.39
N ILE A 149 20.87 -18.76 22.34
CA ILE A 149 21.39 -18.95 20.98
C ILE A 149 21.08 -17.77 20.04
N SER A 150 20.30 -16.79 20.51
CA SER A 150 19.88 -15.58 19.77
C SER A 150 21.07 -14.69 19.39
N ARG A 151 20.96 -14.00 18.24
CA ARG A 151 22.13 -13.36 17.57
C ARG A 151 22.75 -12.18 18.31
N ASN A 152 21.99 -11.40 19.07
CA ASN A 152 22.41 -10.30 19.95
C ASN A 152 21.20 -9.82 20.77
N VAL A 153 21.44 -9.23 21.94
CA VAL A 153 20.48 -8.31 22.57
C VAL A 153 20.68 -6.91 21.99
N VAL A 154 19.59 -6.18 21.71
CA VAL A 154 19.60 -4.87 21.05
C VAL A 154 19.34 -3.76 22.07
N ASN A 155 20.33 -2.90 22.28
CA ASN A 155 20.20 -1.73 23.16
C ASN A 155 19.24 -0.69 22.54
N GLY A 156 18.41 -0.06 23.36
CA GLY A 156 17.35 0.86 22.92
C GLY A 156 16.15 0.16 22.26
N GLY A 157 16.04 -1.16 22.36
CA GLY A 157 15.07 -1.96 21.63
C GLY A 157 14.72 -3.27 22.32
N TRP A 158 13.66 -3.92 21.81
CA TRP A 158 13.25 -5.24 22.26
C TRP A 158 13.90 -6.33 21.40
N SER A 159 14.28 -7.43 22.04
CA SER A 159 14.95 -8.57 21.44
C SER A 159 14.27 -9.86 21.88
N THR A 160 13.95 -10.74 20.95
CA THR A 160 13.49 -12.09 21.28
C THR A 160 14.69 -12.99 21.52
N ILE A 161 14.85 -13.46 22.74
CA ILE A 161 15.89 -14.39 23.18
C ILE A 161 15.37 -15.81 22.97
N ALA A 162 16.22 -16.72 22.48
CA ALA A 162 15.87 -18.13 22.27
C ALA A 162 16.88 -19.05 22.95
N ILE A 163 16.39 -20.13 23.56
CA ILE A 163 17.13 -21.14 24.32
C ILE A 163 16.85 -22.51 23.71
N ASP A 164 17.87 -23.24 23.27
CA ASP A 164 17.73 -24.56 22.65
C ASP A 164 17.48 -25.64 23.71
N VAL A 165 16.28 -26.20 23.73
CA VAL A 165 15.89 -27.28 24.66
C VAL A 165 15.74 -28.64 23.97
N ARG A 166 16.13 -28.77 22.70
CA ARG A 166 16.01 -30.04 21.94
C ARG A 166 16.77 -31.21 22.57
N GLN A 167 17.82 -30.93 23.35
CA GLN A 167 18.54 -31.95 24.12
C GLN A 167 17.76 -32.50 25.34
N LEU A 168 16.55 -31.98 25.61
CA LEU A 168 15.63 -32.44 26.64
C LEU A 168 14.41 -33.21 26.08
N LYS A 169 14.32 -33.44 24.77
CA LYS A 169 13.29 -34.35 24.21
C LYS A 169 13.37 -35.74 24.83
N ASP A 170 12.23 -36.44 24.90
CA ASP A 170 12.04 -37.71 25.60
C ASP A 170 12.21 -37.66 27.13
N LYS A 171 12.44 -36.48 27.74
CA LYS A 171 12.38 -36.32 29.21
C LYS A 171 10.96 -35.97 29.68
N SER A 172 10.69 -36.29 30.94
CA SER A 172 9.51 -35.78 31.63
C SER A 172 9.47 -34.25 31.60
N SER A 173 8.30 -33.70 31.29
CA SER A 173 8.01 -32.27 31.39
C SER A 173 8.44 -31.68 32.73
N SER A 174 9.03 -30.50 32.72
CA SER A 174 9.54 -29.82 33.91
C SER A 174 9.17 -28.34 33.91
N THR A 175 9.49 -27.63 34.97
CA THR A 175 9.17 -26.22 35.16
C THR A 175 10.41 -25.37 34.91
N LEU A 176 10.25 -24.14 34.43
CA LEU A 176 11.35 -23.18 34.42
C LEU A 176 11.82 -22.94 35.86
N GLU A 177 13.12 -22.97 36.15
CA GLU A 177 13.60 -22.84 37.54
C GLU A 177 14.12 -21.43 37.86
N GLU A 178 14.77 -20.79 36.88
CA GLU A 178 15.49 -19.53 37.05
C GLU A 178 15.82 -18.93 35.68
N LEU A 179 15.59 -17.63 35.50
CA LEU A 179 16.21 -16.85 34.42
C LEU A 179 17.44 -16.14 34.95
N ARG A 180 18.47 -16.00 34.11
CA ARG A 180 19.73 -15.33 34.45
C ARG A 180 20.06 -14.29 33.39
N LEU A 181 20.04 -13.01 33.76
CA LEU A 181 20.42 -11.91 32.88
C LEU A 181 21.84 -11.46 33.25
N PHE A 182 22.80 -11.67 32.35
CA PHE A 182 24.20 -11.28 32.54
C PHE A 182 24.39 -9.85 32.04
N THR A 183 24.79 -8.94 32.93
CA THR A 183 25.02 -7.53 32.62
C THR A 183 26.27 -7.02 33.32
N SER A 184 27.03 -6.18 32.63
CA SER A 184 28.17 -5.44 33.17
C SER A 184 27.74 -4.17 33.92
N ASP A 185 26.48 -3.77 33.82
CA ASP A 185 25.98 -2.54 34.39
C ASP A 185 25.75 -2.68 35.90
N THR A 186 26.29 -1.72 36.64
CA THR A 186 26.15 -1.71 38.11
C THR A 186 24.78 -1.24 38.58
N HIS A 187 24.04 -0.56 37.71
CA HIS A 187 22.69 -0.02 37.95
C HIS A 187 21.93 -0.04 36.62
N GLY A 188 20.64 -0.32 36.64
CA GLY A 188 19.85 -0.38 35.40
C GLY A 188 18.37 -0.68 35.62
N GLU A 189 17.65 -0.73 34.51
CA GLU A 189 16.26 -1.15 34.40
C GLU A 189 16.08 -1.89 33.08
N LEU A 190 15.49 -3.09 33.10
CA LEU A 190 15.16 -3.88 31.92
C LEU A 190 13.67 -4.21 31.92
N TYR A 191 13.11 -4.50 30.74
CA TYR A 191 11.74 -5.00 30.63
C TYR A 191 11.70 -6.41 30.04
N LEU A 192 10.86 -7.27 30.58
CA LEU A 192 10.77 -8.69 30.18
C LEU A 192 9.30 -9.08 29.99
N ASP A 193 9.01 -9.84 28.94
CA ASP A 193 7.68 -10.38 28.67
C ASP A 193 7.72 -11.69 27.86
N ASN A 194 6.55 -12.29 27.62
CA ASN A 194 6.32 -13.31 26.60
C ASN A 194 7.20 -14.57 26.73
N ILE A 195 7.39 -15.10 27.95
CA ILE A 195 8.08 -16.38 28.14
C ILE A 195 7.20 -17.48 27.57
N ARG A 196 7.68 -18.18 26.54
CA ARG A 196 6.86 -19.10 25.73
C ARG A 196 7.68 -20.29 25.20
N GLN A 197 7.06 -21.46 25.08
CA GLN A 197 7.67 -22.62 24.42
C GLN A 197 7.28 -22.69 22.95
N ILE A 198 8.26 -23.01 22.10
CA ILE A 198 8.17 -22.94 20.64
C ILE A 198 8.68 -24.26 20.04
N SER A 199 7.98 -24.80 19.03
CA SER A 199 8.55 -25.84 18.15
C SER A 199 9.11 -25.23 16.86
N ALA A 200 10.23 -25.79 16.39
CA ALA A 200 10.78 -25.55 15.05
C ALA A 200 10.13 -26.46 13.99
N SER A 201 9.45 -27.52 14.44
CA SER A 201 8.62 -28.34 13.59
C SER A 201 7.41 -27.54 13.11
N PRO A 202 7.02 -27.64 11.83
CA PRO A 202 5.84 -26.94 11.32
C PRO A 202 4.57 -27.46 12.01
N GLU A 203 3.67 -26.58 12.43
CA GLU A 203 2.33 -27.02 12.87
C GLU A 203 1.37 -27.13 11.68
N VAL A 204 0.47 -28.11 11.80
CA VAL A 204 -0.56 -28.45 10.81
C VAL A 204 -1.52 -27.28 10.60
N VAL A 205 -1.79 -26.93 9.33
CA VAL A 205 -2.85 -26.00 8.96
C VAL A 205 -3.73 -26.64 7.89
N GLU A 206 -3.33 -26.61 6.62
CA GLU A 206 -4.19 -27.05 5.52
C GLU A 206 -3.41 -27.40 4.23
N VAL A 207 -4.09 -28.12 3.34
CA VAL A 207 -3.70 -28.26 1.93
C VAL A 207 -4.89 -27.83 1.08
N ASN A 208 -4.72 -26.74 0.34
CA ASN A 208 -5.73 -26.14 -0.51
C ASN A 208 -5.62 -26.71 -1.93
N SER A 209 -6.74 -27.15 -2.51
CA SER A 209 -6.79 -27.47 -3.94
C SER A 209 -6.94 -26.18 -4.74
N VAL A 210 -5.88 -25.77 -5.43
CA VAL A 210 -5.83 -24.53 -6.21
C VAL A 210 -5.85 -24.84 -7.71
N HIS A 211 -5.84 -23.82 -8.57
CA HIS A 211 -5.87 -24.08 -10.02
C HIS A 211 -4.61 -24.84 -10.44
N SER A 212 -4.76 -25.96 -11.16
CA SER A 212 -3.65 -26.71 -11.77
C SER A 212 -2.55 -27.17 -10.80
N ALA A 213 -2.78 -27.08 -9.48
CA ALA A 213 -1.78 -27.31 -8.44
C ALA A 213 -2.42 -27.58 -7.06
N ALA A 214 -1.64 -28.11 -6.12
CA ALA A 214 -2.00 -28.15 -4.70
C ALA A 214 -1.16 -27.14 -3.91
N GLU A 215 -1.80 -26.32 -3.09
CA GLU A 215 -1.13 -25.38 -2.20
C GLU A 215 -1.02 -25.99 -0.80
N VAL A 216 0.22 -26.21 -0.34
CA VAL A 216 0.53 -26.78 0.98
C VAL A 216 0.88 -25.63 1.92
N VAL A 217 0.14 -25.47 3.02
CA VAL A 217 0.32 -24.37 3.99
C VAL A 217 0.54 -24.93 5.40
N TRP A 218 1.53 -24.39 6.10
CA TRP A 218 1.82 -24.73 7.49
C TRP A 218 2.05 -23.47 8.32
N ARG A 219 1.93 -23.57 9.65
CA ARG A 219 2.29 -22.48 10.55
C ARG A 219 3.80 -22.29 10.52
N HIS A 220 4.22 -21.07 10.16
CA HIS A 220 5.61 -20.67 10.14
C HIS A 220 5.92 -19.72 11.29
N LEU A 221 6.89 -20.13 12.11
CA LEU A 221 7.71 -19.21 12.88
C LEU A 221 8.99 -19.04 12.07
N ASP A 222 9.35 -17.82 11.63
CA ASP A 222 10.63 -17.58 10.93
C ASP A 222 11.77 -17.59 11.95
N PRO A 223 12.50 -18.71 12.11
CA PRO A 223 13.53 -18.79 13.12
C PRO A 223 14.79 -18.06 12.65
N SER A 224 14.88 -17.61 11.40
CA SER A 224 16.13 -17.08 10.83
C SER A 224 16.65 -15.82 11.56
N PHE A 225 15.75 -15.08 12.21
CA PHE A 225 16.06 -13.95 13.09
C PHE A 225 16.91 -14.36 14.31
N TRP A 226 16.58 -15.46 14.99
CA TRP A 226 17.28 -15.91 16.21
C TRP A 226 18.17 -17.15 16.03
N LEU A 227 17.88 -18.02 15.07
CA LEU A 227 18.56 -19.29 14.80
C LEU A 227 19.43 -19.21 13.53
N LYS A 228 20.73 -18.98 13.73
CA LYS A 228 21.72 -18.73 12.66
C LYS A 228 21.77 -19.82 11.57
N ASP A 229 21.54 -21.08 11.94
CA ASP A 229 21.68 -22.22 11.04
C ASP A 229 20.38 -22.72 10.40
N PHE A 230 19.23 -22.09 10.66
CA PHE A 230 17.99 -22.40 9.95
C PHE A 230 18.17 -22.19 8.43
N LYS A 231 17.71 -23.16 7.63
CA LYS A 231 17.80 -23.11 6.15
C LYS A 231 16.43 -22.98 5.48
N GLY A 232 15.35 -23.33 6.17
CA GLY A 232 13.99 -23.40 5.63
C GLY A 232 13.34 -24.75 5.89
N TYR A 233 12.31 -25.07 5.12
CA TYR A 233 11.57 -26.33 5.17
C TYR A 233 11.75 -27.15 3.88
N ASN A 234 11.67 -28.47 4.00
CA ASN A 234 11.48 -29.36 2.86
C ASN A 234 10.01 -29.82 2.82
N VAL A 235 9.49 -30.01 1.61
CA VAL A 235 8.10 -30.41 1.36
C VAL A 235 8.10 -31.74 0.62
N TYR A 236 7.25 -32.64 1.08
CA TYR A 236 7.14 -34.00 0.59
C TYR A 236 5.70 -34.35 0.24
N ARG A 237 5.55 -35.25 -0.74
CA ARG A 237 4.27 -35.75 -1.24
C ARG A 237 4.24 -37.26 -1.23
N SER A 238 3.13 -37.84 -0.81
CA SER A 238 2.86 -39.28 -0.87
C SER A 238 1.50 -39.48 -1.52
N VAL A 239 1.49 -39.99 -2.75
CA VAL A 239 0.25 -40.35 -3.45
C VAL A 239 -0.58 -41.31 -2.60
N VAL A 240 -1.89 -41.07 -2.44
CA VAL A 240 -2.74 -41.88 -1.54
C VAL A 240 -2.72 -43.36 -1.97
N GLY A 241 -2.33 -44.22 -1.02
CA GLY A 241 -2.10 -45.65 -1.25
C GLY A 241 -0.65 -46.05 -1.56
N SER A 242 0.28 -45.09 -1.57
CA SER A 242 1.73 -45.30 -1.66
C SER A 242 2.40 -45.01 -0.31
N ASP A 243 3.41 -45.81 0.04
CA ASP A 243 4.33 -45.53 1.15
C ASP A 243 5.52 -44.63 0.74
N TYR A 244 5.67 -44.35 -0.57
CA TYR A 244 6.77 -43.53 -1.09
C TYR A 244 6.50 -42.04 -0.90
N ARG A 245 7.43 -41.35 -0.22
CA ARG A 245 7.42 -39.90 -0.03
C ARG A 245 8.44 -39.24 -0.95
N GLU A 246 7.94 -38.64 -2.02
CA GLU A 246 8.71 -37.81 -2.94
C GLU A 246 9.04 -36.47 -2.28
N LYS A 247 10.26 -35.95 -2.50
CA LYS A 247 10.63 -34.60 -2.08
C LYS A 247 10.39 -33.64 -3.24
N LEU A 248 9.59 -32.60 -3.02
CA LEU A 248 9.18 -31.67 -4.09
C LEU A 248 10.18 -30.54 -4.35
N ASN A 249 11.01 -30.18 -3.36
CA ASN A 249 11.88 -29.00 -3.44
C ASN A 249 13.38 -29.32 -3.36
N ASP A 250 14.14 -28.86 -4.36
CA ASP A 250 15.60 -28.96 -4.38
C ASP A 250 16.27 -28.21 -3.22
N GLN A 251 15.71 -27.04 -2.88
CA GLN A 251 16.27 -26.13 -1.87
C GLN A 251 15.20 -25.76 -0.83
N PRO A 252 15.53 -25.77 0.48
CA PRO A 252 14.57 -25.45 1.51
C PRO A 252 13.81 -24.13 1.27
N VAL A 253 12.50 -24.14 1.52
CA VAL A 253 11.61 -22.99 1.38
C VAL A 253 11.56 -22.18 2.67
N THR A 254 11.51 -20.86 2.54
CA THR A 254 11.73 -19.88 3.61
C THR A 254 10.49 -19.01 3.84
N VAL A 255 9.33 -19.60 3.55
CA VAL A 255 7.97 -19.07 3.70
C VAL A 255 7.05 -20.24 4.09
N SER A 256 5.89 -19.95 4.67
CA SER A 256 4.89 -20.87 5.23
C SER A 256 4.12 -21.73 4.22
N ALA A 257 4.47 -21.64 2.94
CA ALA A 257 3.67 -22.19 1.85
C ALA A 257 4.52 -22.75 0.69
N TYR A 258 3.97 -23.76 0.01
CA TYR A 258 4.53 -24.36 -1.20
C TYR A 258 3.42 -24.66 -2.20
N ILE A 259 3.69 -24.40 -3.48
CA ILE A 259 2.73 -24.64 -4.57
C ILE A 259 3.24 -25.83 -5.39
N ASP A 260 2.57 -26.98 -5.24
CA ASP A 260 2.84 -28.20 -5.99
C ASP A 260 2.10 -28.19 -7.32
N PHE A 261 2.77 -27.67 -8.35
CA PHE A 261 2.32 -27.68 -9.75
C PHE A 261 2.39 -29.07 -10.42
N ASP A 262 3.03 -30.05 -9.78
CA ASP A 262 3.04 -31.44 -10.26
C ASP A 262 1.88 -32.26 -9.67
N ALA A 263 0.94 -31.62 -8.95
CA ALA A 263 -0.21 -32.29 -8.35
C ALA A 263 -1.23 -32.75 -9.42
N ASP A 264 -1.69 -34.00 -9.29
CA ASP A 264 -2.70 -34.59 -10.17
C ASP A 264 -4.12 -34.11 -9.77
N ASP A 265 -5.06 -33.95 -10.72
CA ASP A 265 -6.45 -33.53 -10.44
C ASP A 265 -7.41 -34.72 -10.20
N SER A 266 -6.99 -35.92 -10.58
CA SER A 266 -7.71 -37.18 -10.45
C SER A 266 -7.32 -37.98 -9.20
N GLN A 267 -6.12 -37.73 -8.64
CA GLN A 267 -5.57 -38.47 -7.52
C GLN A 267 -5.15 -37.57 -6.33
N GLU A 268 -5.60 -37.93 -5.12
CA GLU A 268 -5.20 -37.28 -3.88
C GLU A 268 -3.77 -37.66 -3.46
N ALA A 269 -3.08 -36.73 -2.81
CA ALA A 269 -1.80 -36.97 -2.15
C ALA A 269 -1.80 -36.42 -0.72
N ASP A 270 -1.13 -37.16 0.18
CA ASP A 270 -0.79 -36.77 1.54
C ASP A 270 0.52 -35.98 1.53
N TYR A 271 0.51 -34.77 2.10
CA TYR A 271 1.65 -33.85 2.13
C TYR A 271 2.31 -33.81 3.52
N PHE A 272 3.63 -33.68 3.53
CA PHE A 272 4.45 -33.63 4.73
C PHE A 272 5.50 -32.52 4.64
N VAL A 273 5.86 -31.93 5.76
CA VAL A 273 6.88 -30.87 5.85
C VAL A 273 7.84 -31.17 7.00
N SER A 274 9.12 -30.87 6.78
CA SER A 274 10.21 -30.97 7.76
C SER A 274 11.00 -29.66 7.78
N SER A 275 11.55 -29.29 8.95
CA SER A 275 12.45 -28.14 9.08
C SER A 275 13.91 -28.56 8.88
N VAL A 276 14.73 -27.66 8.34
CA VAL A 276 16.15 -27.90 8.06
C VAL A 276 17.01 -26.90 8.84
N ILE A 277 17.85 -27.42 9.74
CA ILE A 277 18.73 -26.65 10.62
C ILE A 277 20.15 -27.18 10.47
N GLY A 278 21.04 -26.37 9.94
CA GLY A 278 22.41 -26.76 9.60
C GLY A 278 22.43 -27.81 8.50
N SER A 279 22.87 -29.03 8.85
CA SER A 279 22.82 -30.23 8.02
C SER A 279 21.78 -31.26 8.50
N THR A 280 20.97 -30.90 9.49
CA THR A 280 19.98 -31.79 10.11
C THR A 280 18.59 -31.42 9.63
N GLU A 281 17.80 -32.45 9.32
CA GLU A 281 16.40 -32.34 8.93
C GLU A 281 15.54 -32.95 10.04
N SER A 282 14.39 -32.33 10.35
CA SER A 282 13.45 -32.84 11.34
C SER A 282 12.71 -34.08 10.83
N GLU A 283 12.04 -34.78 11.75
CA GLU A 283 10.99 -35.73 11.36
C GLU A 283 9.92 -35.06 10.50
N LEU A 284 9.28 -35.86 9.65
CA LEU A 284 8.26 -35.42 8.71
C LEU A 284 6.93 -35.23 9.41
N THR A 285 6.46 -33.98 9.50
CA THR A 285 5.12 -33.64 10.01
C THR A 285 4.10 -33.72 8.87
N TYR A 286 3.00 -34.45 9.08
CA TYR A 286 1.88 -34.48 8.13
C TYR A 286 1.12 -33.15 8.15
N VAL A 287 0.95 -32.52 7.00
CA VAL A 287 0.27 -31.21 6.86
C VAL A 287 -1.18 -31.36 6.42
N GLY A 288 -1.47 -32.35 5.58
CA GLY A 288 -2.84 -32.58 5.10
C GLY A 288 -2.89 -33.37 3.81
N ARG A 289 -4.08 -33.44 3.22
CA ARG A 289 -4.34 -34.13 1.96
C ARG A 289 -4.98 -33.18 0.98
N GLY A 290 -4.52 -33.21 -0.26
CA GLY A 290 -5.07 -32.40 -1.34
C GLY A 290 -4.69 -32.93 -2.72
N LYS A 291 -5.08 -32.18 -3.74
CA LYS A 291 -4.87 -32.46 -5.16
C LYS A 291 -5.03 -31.19 -5.99
N ALA A 292 -4.74 -31.23 -7.29
CA ALA A 292 -5.04 -30.11 -8.17
C ALA A 292 -6.55 -29.94 -8.41
N ALA A 293 -6.97 -28.71 -8.73
CA ALA A 293 -8.33 -28.39 -9.17
C ALA A 293 -8.35 -27.61 -10.48
N ASN A 294 -9.43 -27.73 -11.24
CA ASN A 294 -9.70 -26.84 -12.37
C ASN A 294 -10.70 -25.77 -11.93
N LEU A 295 -10.20 -24.55 -11.68
CA LEU A 295 -10.96 -23.44 -11.10
C LEU A 295 -11.51 -22.52 -12.18
N SER A 296 -12.76 -22.07 -12.02
CA SER A 296 -13.32 -20.94 -12.80
C SER A 296 -12.52 -19.66 -12.58
N ASP A 297 -12.71 -18.63 -13.41
CA ASP A 297 -11.99 -17.36 -13.26
C ASP A 297 -12.22 -16.72 -11.89
N LYS A 298 -13.44 -16.78 -11.36
CA LYS A 298 -13.72 -16.28 -10.02
C LYS A 298 -12.94 -17.06 -8.95
N GLU A 299 -13.03 -18.39 -8.95
CA GLU A 299 -12.36 -19.24 -7.96
C GLU A 299 -10.81 -19.12 -8.05
N PHE A 300 -10.27 -18.92 -9.26
CA PHE A 300 -8.85 -18.64 -9.46
C PHE A 300 -8.45 -17.28 -8.87
N LEU A 301 -9.23 -16.22 -9.06
CA LEU A 301 -8.99 -14.92 -8.42
C LEU A 301 -9.11 -14.99 -6.90
N ASP A 302 -10.09 -15.72 -6.37
CA ASP A 302 -10.26 -15.95 -4.93
C ASP A 302 -9.04 -16.70 -4.34
N SER A 303 -8.54 -17.72 -5.04
CA SER A 303 -7.31 -18.43 -4.67
C SER A 303 -6.08 -17.52 -4.73
N LEU A 304 -5.91 -16.74 -5.81
CA LEU A 304 -4.82 -15.80 -5.98
C LEU A 304 -4.79 -14.76 -4.85
N GLN A 305 -5.96 -14.22 -4.50
CA GLN A 305 -6.10 -13.25 -3.42
C GLN A 305 -5.71 -13.88 -2.07
N ARG A 306 -6.15 -15.12 -1.77
CA ARG A 306 -5.78 -15.86 -0.54
C ARG A 306 -4.27 -16.13 -0.46
N THR A 307 -3.66 -16.65 -1.53
CA THR A 307 -2.20 -16.89 -1.59
C THR A 307 -1.41 -15.60 -1.38
N THR A 308 -1.83 -14.50 -2.03
CA THR A 308 -1.16 -13.19 -1.93
C THR A 308 -1.37 -12.53 -0.57
N PHE A 309 -2.54 -12.72 0.04
CA PHE A 309 -2.88 -12.18 1.37
C PHE A 309 -1.93 -12.66 2.47
N ARG A 310 -1.32 -13.85 2.34
CA ARG A 310 -0.33 -14.35 3.30
C ARG A 310 0.86 -13.43 3.53
N TYR A 311 1.19 -12.52 2.61
CA TYR A 311 2.21 -11.50 2.87
C TYR A 311 1.86 -10.60 4.09
N MET A 312 0.56 -10.36 4.30
CA MET A 312 0.00 -9.54 5.40
C MET A 312 -0.25 -10.36 6.69
N THR A 313 -0.15 -11.69 6.66
CA THR A 313 -0.18 -12.53 7.86
C THR A 313 1.22 -12.93 8.33
N ASP A 314 2.05 -13.40 7.39
CA ASP A 314 3.25 -14.19 7.66
C ASP A 314 4.54 -13.36 7.64
N TYR A 315 4.58 -12.29 6.84
CA TYR A 315 5.82 -11.52 6.60
C TYR A 315 5.78 -10.05 7.04
N MET A 316 4.68 -9.60 7.64
CA MET A 316 4.67 -8.34 8.38
C MET A 316 5.69 -8.37 9.52
N HIS A 317 6.15 -7.19 9.95
CA HIS A 317 7.18 -7.14 10.97
C HIS A 317 6.61 -7.53 12.35
N PRO A 318 7.17 -8.54 13.05
CA PRO A 318 6.57 -9.07 14.27
C PRO A 318 6.53 -8.04 15.41
N HIS A 319 7.53 -7.15 15.49
CA HIS A 319 7.52 -6.05 16.47
C HIS A 319 6.46 -4.99 16.15
N SER A 320 6.62 -4.20 15.10
CA SER A 320 5.75 -3.05 14.81
C SER A 320 4.42 -3.37 14.14
N GLY A 321 4.22 -4.59 13.64
CA GLY A 321 3.11 -4.95 12.75
C GLY A 321 3.21 -4.32 11.35
N LEU A 322 4.18 -3.44 11.08
CA LEU A 322 4.27 -2.72 9.80
C LEU A 322 4.73 -3.61 8.64
N THR A 323 4.44 -3.16 7.43
CA THR A 323 4.85 -3.83 6.19
C THR A 323 6.33 -3.59 5.91
N ARG A 324 7.13 -4.66 5.91
CA ARG A 324 8.52 -4.66 5.42
C ARG A 324 8.54 -4.32 3.93
N ILE A 325 9.46 -3.45 3.50
CA ILE A 325 9.49 -2.95 2.11
C ILE A 325 9.65 -4.05 1.06
N SER A 326 10.37 -5.13 1.36
CA SER A 326 10.53 -6.28 0.46
C SER A 326 10.88 -7.59 1.19
N TYR A 327 10.54 -8.71 0.55
CA TYR A 327 11.06 -10.04 0.82
C TYR A 327 12.11 -10.41 -0.23
N GLN A 328 13.27 -10.87 0.20
CA GLN A 328 14.26 -11.53 -0.66
C GLN A 328 15.06 -12.54 0.17
N LYS A 329 15.21 -13.78 -0.31
CA LYS A 329 15.82 -14.88 0.47
C LYS A 329 17.23 -14.56 1.01
N ALA A 330 18.02 -13.80 0.25
CA ALA A 330 19.40 -13.45 0.58
C ALA A 330 19.55 -12.16 1.43
N ASN A 331 18.53 -11.30 1.47
CA ASN A 331 18.58 -10.01 2.15
C ASN A 331 17.17 -9.56 2.54
N GLN A 332 16.75 -9.89 3.76
CA GLN A 332 15.47 -9.41 4.29
C GLN A 332 15.63 -7.97 4.80
N SER A 333 14.75 -7.06 4.37
CA SER A 333 14.78 -5.68 4.86
C SER A 333 14.22 -5.56 6.28
N ASN A 334 14.91 -4.77 7.11
CA ASN A 334 14.44 -4.36 8.44
C ASN A 334 13.88 -2.91 8.43
N ASN A 335 13.59 -2.38 7.24
CA ASN A 335 12.90 -1.11 7.03
C ASN A 335 11.44 -1.38 6.65
N CYS A 336 10.56 -0.55 7.20
CA CYS A 336 9.11 -0.62 7.01
C CYS A 336 8.61 0.69 6.41
N GLY A 337 7.68 0.60 5.47
CA GLY A 337 7.14 1.76 4.75
C GLY A 337 5.72 2.11 5.20
N PRO A 338 5.42 3.38 5.55
CA PRO A 338 4.06 3.82 5.85
C PRO A 338 3.12 3.62 4.65
N PHE A 339 3.58 3.86 3.41
CA PHE A 339 2.80 3.64 2.19
C PHE A 339 2.29 2.20 2.08
N HIS A 340 3.21 1.25 2.24
CA HIS A 340 2.96 -0.18 2.17
C HIS A 340 2.09 -0.67 3.34
N THR A 341 2.21 -0.03 4.50
CA THR A 341 1.36 -0.30 5.68
C THR A 341 -0.07 0.18 5.45
N GLY A 342 -0.25 1.35 4.82
CA GLY A 342 -1.57 1.85 4.42
C GLY A 342 -2.35 0.82 3.59
N MET A 343 -1.76 0.35 2.49
CA MET A 343 -2.39 -0.70 1.66
C MET A 343 -2.55 -2.03 2.41
N ALA A 344 -1.65 -2.40 3.32
CA ALA A 344 -1.81 -3.60 4.15
C ALA A 344 -3.02 -3.51 5.11
N THR A 345 -3.33 -2.34 5.68
CA THR A 345 -4.54 -2.18 6.52
C THR A 345 -5.83 -2.35 5.70
N MET A 346 -5.85 -1.90 4.44
CA MET A 346 -6.95 -2.16 3.51
C MET A 346 -7.05 -3.66 3.16
N ALA A 347 -5.91 -4.31 2.90
CA ALA A 347 -5.85 -5.72 2.61
C ALA A 347 -6.30 -6.60 3.79
N LEU A 348 -6.07 -6.17 5.04
CA LEU A 348 -6.62 -6.83 6.23
C LEU A 348 -8.14 -6.77 6.29
N ALA A 349 -8.78 -5.65 5.92
CA ALA A 349 -10.24 -5.59 5.81
C ALA A 349 -10.78 -6.55 4.74
N ALA A 350 -10.14 -6.59 3.55
CA ALA A 350 -10.47 -7.57 2.51
C ALA A 350 -10.26 -9.02 2.98
N GLY A 351 -9.22 -9.29 3.75
CA GLY A 351 -8.94 -10.61 4.31
C GLY A 351 -10.00 -11.10 5.31
N VAL A 352 -10.64 -10.21 6.06
CA VAL A 352 -11.74 -10.57 6.96
C VAL A 352 -13.00 -10.90 6.16
N GLU A 353 -13.40 -10.05 5.19
CA GLU A 353 -14.59 -10.30 4.35
C GLU A 353 -14.51 -11.60 3.52
N ASN A 354 -13.30 -12.08 3.23
CA ASN A 354 -13.06 -13.32 2.49
C ASN A 354 -12.70 -14.54 3.35
N GLU A 355 -12.82 -14.43 4.69
CA GLU A 355 -12.50 -15.52 5.62
C GLU A 355 -11.05 -16.04 5.43
N PHE A 356 -10.10 -15.12 5.28
CA PHE A 356 -8.66 -15.39 5.24
C PHE A 356 -7.98 -15.17 6.60
N ILE A 357 -8.60 -14.36 7.47
CA ILE A 357 -8.18 -14.08 8.84
C ILE A 357 -9.42 -13.77 9.70
N ASP A 358 -9.38 -14.14 10.98
CA ASP A 358 -10.41 -13.74 11.95
C ASP A 358 -10.44 -12.21 12.16
N ARG A 359 -11.65 -11.66 12.31
CA ARG A 359 -11.87 -10.20 12.46
C ARG A 359 -11.08 -9.60 13.62
N GLU A 360 -11.08 -10.27 14.76
CA GLU A 360 -10.41 -9.80 15.98
C GLU A 360 -8.88 -9.77 15.83
N ASP A 361 -8.34 -10.68 15.03
CA ASP A 361 -6.91 -10.79 14.74
C ASP A 361 -6.44 -9.76 13.72
N ALA A 362 -7.26 -9.49 12.70
CA ALA A 362 -7.07 -8.34 11.83
C ALA A 362 -7.14 -7.03 12.63
N ALA A 363 -8.09 -6.88 13.55
CA ALA A 363 -8.22 -5.71 14.41
C ALA A 363 -6.97 -5.53 15.31
N ARG A 364 -6.49 -6.59 15.98
CA ARG A 364 -5.24 -6.55 16.77
C ARG A 364 -4.03 -6.12 15.93
N ARG A 365 -3.90 -6.64 14.70
CA ARG A 365 -2.84 -6.25 13.76
C ARG A 365 -2.94 -4.76 13.37
N VAL A 366 -4.14 -4.25 13.09
CA VAL A 366 -4.36 -2.83 12.77
C VAL A 366 -4.05 -1.92 13.96
N VAL A 367 -4.56 -2.21 15.17
CA VAL A 367 -4.24 -1.42 16.38
C VAL A 367 -2.73 -1.32 16.57
N LYS A 368 -2.01 -2.45 16.44
CA LYS A 368 -0.56 -2.53 16.55
C LYS A 368 0.16 -1.62 15.54
N MET A 369 -0.25 -1.61 14.27
CA MET A 369 0.28 -0.69 13.25
C MET A 369 0.02 0.78 13.59
N LEU A 370 -1.21 1.12 14.00
CA LEU A 370 -1.60 2.50 14.31
C LEU A 370 -0.88 3.01 15.58
N ARG A 371 -0.82 2.21 16.66
CA ARG A 371 -0.05 2.51 17.89
C ARG A 371 1.43 2.77 17.55
N PHE A 372 2.04 1.90 16.74
CA PHE A 372 3.46 2.07 16.37
C PHE A 372 3.68 3.34 15.53
N MET A 373 2.84 3.61 14.52
CA MET A 373 2.94 4.81 13.69
C MET A 373 2.68 6.11 14.46
N LYS A 374 1.88 6.07 15.53
CA LYS A 374 1.73 7.19 16.48
C LYS A 374 3.02 7.51 17.23
N SER A 375 3.87 6.51 17.48
CA SER A 375 5.18 6.66 18.16
C SER A 375 6.37 6.90 17.22
N ALA A 376 6.20 6.70 15.92
CA ALA A 376 7.26 6.84 14.92
C ALA A 376 7.72 8.29 14.72
N ASP A 377 8.95 8.46 14.22
CA ASP A 377 9.50 9.78 13.88
C ASP A 377 8.59 10.51 12.86
N ARG A 378 8.41 11.81 13.09
CA ARG A 378 7.60 12.70 12.24
C ARG A 378 8.32 14.01 11.97
N PHE A 379 8.18 14.51 10.76
CA PHE A 379 8.77 15.76 10.29
C PHE A 379 7.67 16.60 9.66
N ARG A 380 7.50 17.86 10.09
CA ARG A 380 6.35 18.71 9.70
C ARG A 380 4.99 17.98 9.81
N THR A 381 4.80 17.16 10.85
CA THR A 381 3.65 16.26 11.08
C THR A 381 3.50 15.04 10.15
N GLY A 382 4.16 15.01 8.99
CA GLY A 382 4.22 13.82 8.12
C GLY A 382 5.24 12.79 8.60
N TRP A 383 5.15 11.56 8.07
CA TRP A 383 6.11 10.48 8.32
C TRP A 383 7.18 10.42 7.22
N PRO A 384 8.37 9.84 7.50
CA PRO A 384 9.37 9.57 6.48
C PRO A 384 8.95 8.46 5.51
N ARG A 385 9.66 8.33 4.39
CA ARG A 385 9.43 7.22 3.43
C ARG A 385 9.57 5.87 4.11
N TRP A 386 10.60 5.69 4.95
CA TRP A 386 10.74 4.49 5.77
C TRP A 386 11.06 4.80 7.22
N VAL A 387 10.66 3.85 8.06
CA VAL A 387 11.07 3.76 9.46
C VAL A 387 11.79 2.43 9.69
N ARG A 388 12.70 2.39 10.66
CA ARG A 388 13.26 1.14 11.18
C ARG A 388 12.13 0.36 11.83
N CYS A 389 11.87 -0.86 11.38
CA CYS A 389 10.70 -1.63 11.82
C CYS A 389 10.69 -1.95 13.33
N HIS A 390 11.82 -1.80 14.02
CA HIS A 390 11.98 -2.06 15.46
C HIS A 390 11.84 -0.81 16.35
N THR A 391 12.00 0.41 15.82
CA THR A 391 12.13 1.61 16.66
C THR A 391 11.31 2.80 16.21
N GLY A 392 10.69 2.75 15.03
CA GLY A 392 9.93 3.86 14.46
C GLY A 392 10.79 5.04 14.01
N ARG A 393 12.12 4.94 14.20
CA ARG A 393 13.07 5.97 13.79
C ARG A 393 13.23 6.03 12.28
N LEU A 394 13.53 7.21 11.75
CA LEU A 394 13.90 7.44 10.35
C LEU A 394 14.86 6.36 9.80
N ALA A 395 14.53 5.81 8.63
CA ALA A 395 15.38 4.90 7.87
C ALA A 395 15.62 5.43 6.46
N GLY A 396 16.90 5.44 6.04
CA GLY A 396 17.39 6.36 5.01
C GLY A 396 17.85 7.67 5.66
N LEU A 397 19.05 8.14 5.32
CA LEU A 397 19.67 9.33 5.94
C LEU A 397 20.20 10.34 4.91
N ASP A 398 20.12 10.01 3.62
CA ASP A 398 20.58 10.88 2.54
C ASP A 398 19.42 11.73 2.02
N SER A 399 19.69 13.02 1.75
CA SER A 399 18.75 13.92 1.07
C SER A 399 18.35 13.34 -0.30
N PRO A 400 17.09 13.46 -0.74
CA PRO A 400 15.99 14.25 -0.14
C PRO A 400 15.11 13.49 0.87
N ASP A 401 15.45 12.26 1.23
CA ASP A 401 14.59 11.35 2.00
C ASP A 401 14.96 11.26 3.50
N ASP A 402 15.68 12.25 4.01
CA ASP A 402 16.08 12.40 5.42
C ASP A 402 15.01 13.08 6.30
N GLY A 403 13.77 13.20 5.82
CA GLY A 403 12.67 13.91 6.49
C GLY A 403 11.31 13.31 6.13
N ALA A 404 10.27 14.14 5.93
CA ALA A 404 8.92 13.64 5.65
C ALA A 404 8.68 13.37 4.16
N ASN A 405 7.91 12.31 3.89
CA ASN A 405 7.39 11.95 2.57
C ASN A 405 5.85 12.01 2.59
N LEU A 406 5.28 12.92 1.80
CA LEU A 406 3.85 13.18 1.81
C LEU A 406 3.05 12.12 1.04
N SER A 407 3.68 11.40 0.09
CA SER A 407 3.06 10.25 -0.59
C SER A 407 2.86 9.09 0.39
N ASP A 408 3.91 8.70 1.13
CA ASP A 408 3.85 7.69 2.19
C ASP A 408 2.88 8.05 3.31
N THR A 409 2.90 9.31 3.73
CA THR A 409 1.94 9.87 4.70
C THR A 409 0.51 9.75 4.18
N GLY A 410 0.25 10.12 2.92
CA GLY A 410 -1.07 10.05 2.31
C GLY A 410 -1.59 8.62 2.23
N MET A 411 -0.80 7.68 1.69
CA MET A 411 -1.25 6.29 1.57
C MET A 411 -1.45 5.60 2.93
N PHE A 412 -0.61 5.89 3.93
CA PHE A 412 -0.85 5.42 5.30
C PHE A 412 -2.20 5.90 5.84
N LEU A 413 -2.51 7.20 5.66
CA LEU A 413 -3.77 7.78 6.10
C LEU A 413 -4.99 7.26 5.33
N GLN A 414 -4.86 6.97 4.02
CA GLN A 414 -5.92 6.31 3.26
C GLN A 414 -6.28 4.96 3.90
N GLY A 415 -5.27 4.16 4.26
CA GLY A 415 -5.45 2.89 4.95
C GLY A 415 -6.08 3.03 6.34
N ALA A 416 -5.61 4.01 7.13
CA ALA A 416 -6.16 4.29 8.45
C ALA A 416 -7.65 4.67 8.40
N LEU A 417 -8.08 5.48 7.42
CA LEU A 417 -9.49 5.81 7.23
C LEU A 417 -10.31 4.57 6.81
N VAL A 418 -9.86 3.77 5.85
CA VAL A 418 -10.51 2.49 5.49
C VAL A 418 -10.67 1.59 6.72
N ALA A 419 -9.63 1.47 7.56
CA ALA A 419 -9.67 0.68 8.78
C ALA A 419 -10.69 1.23 9.80
N ARG A 420 -10.73 2.55 10.02
CA ARG A 420 -11.77 3.20 10.87
C ARG A 420 -13.18 2.86 10.39
N GLU A 421 -13.38 2.94 9.08
CA GLU A 421 -14.67 2.75 8.43
C GLU A 421 -15.10 1.27 8.35
N TYR A 422 -14.15 0.34 8.45
CA TYR A 422 -14.40 -1.10 8.49
C TYR A 422 -14.62 -1.63 9.92
N PHE A 423 -13.73 -1.24 10.84
CA PHE A 423 -13.73 -1.69 12.24
C PHE A 423 -14.69 -0.85 13.08
N THR A 424 -15.98 -1.14 12.96
CA THR A 424 -17.11 -0.39 13.52
C THR A 424 -17.85 -1.09 14.68
N GLU A 425 -17.41 -2.27 15.12
CA GLU A 425 -18.06 -2.97 16.23
C GLU A 425 -17.88 -2.24 17.57
N ASN A 426 -18.77 -2.55 18.52
CA ASN A 426 -18.79 -1.99 19.87
C ASN A 426 -17.92 -2.84 20.83
N ASN A 427 -16.63 -2.96 20.51
CA ASN A 427 -15.61 -3.58 21.34
C ASN A 427 -14.40 -2.63 21.52
N ALA A 428 -13.52 -2.91 22.48
CA ALA A 428 -12.42 -2.00 22.84
C ALA A 428 -11.37 -1.84 21.73
N LEU A 429 -11.01 -2.93 21.04
CA LEU A 429 -10.04 -2.91 19.95
C LEU A 429 -10.54 -2.04 18.78
N GLU A 430 -11.77 -2.26 18.33
CA GLU A 430 -12.33 -1.50 17.21
C GLU A 430 -12.63 -0.04 17.59
N ALA A 431 -12.98 0.24 18.85
CA ALA A 431 -13.05 1.61 19.35
C ALA A 431 -11.68 2.32 19.25
N GLU A 432 -10.61 1.66 19.67
CA GLU A 432 -9.25 2.21 19.60
C GLU A 432 -8.77 2.39 18.15
N ILE A 433 -9.09 1.47 17.22
CA ILE A 433 -8.80 1.68 15.78
C ILE A 433 -9.42 3.00 15.31
N ARG A 434 -10.68 3.26 15.66
CA ARG A 434 -11.38 4.47 15.23
C ARG A 434 -10.81 5.73 15.85
N GLU A 435 -10.42 5.68 17.13
CA GLU A 435 -9.78 6.79 17.84
C GLU A 435 -8.39 7.09 17.27
N LEU A 436 -7.51 6.09 17.17
CA LEU A 436 -6.16 6.24 16.63
C LEU A 436 -6.15 6.70 15.18
N ALA A 437 -6.97 6.09 14.30
CA ALA A 437 -7.04 6.49 12.89
C ALA A 437 -7.47 7.97 12.75
N SER A 438 -8.45 8.40 13.54
CA SER A 438 -8.93 9.79 13.54
C SER A 438 -7.86 10.74 14.10
N GLU A 439 -7.20 10.40 15.20
CA GLU A 439 -6.11 11.20 15.78
C GLU A 439 -4.93 11.34 14.81
N LEU A 440 -4.49 10.22 14.21
CA LEU A 440 -3.37 10.18 13.27
C LEU A 440 -3.66 11.01 12.02
N TYR A 441 -4.88 10.95 11.48
CA TYR A 441 -5.32 11.79 10.37
C TYR A 441 -5.43 13.27 10.75
N HIS A 442 -6.10 13.60 11.85
CA HIS A 442 -6.27 14.98 12.32
C HIS A 442 -4.96 15.69 12.67
N SER A 443 -3.94 14.93 13.05
CA SER A 443 -2.62 15.45 13.46
C SER A 443 -1.71 15.84 12.29
N VAL A 444 -2.08 15.56 11.03
CA VAL A 444 -1.28 15.96 9.85
C VAL A 444 -1.76 17.33 9.33
N ASP A 445 -0.86 18.31 9.36
CA ASP A 445 -1.05 19.61 8.76
C ASP A 445 -0.45 19.66 7.35
N PHE A 446 -1.30 19.39 6.36
CA PHE A 446 -0.94 19.44 4.94
C PHE A 446 -0.49 20.84 4.48
N ASN A 447 -0.86 21.92 5.17
CA ASN A 447 -0.38 23.27 4.83
C ASN A 447 1.11 23.45 5.17
N LEU A 448 1.70 22.64 6.05
CA LEU A 448 3.15 22.66 6.30
C LEU A 448 3.96 22.14 5.11
N PHE A 449 3.33 21.49 4.13
CA PHE A 449 3.95 20.99 2.89
C PHE A 449 3.73 21.93 1.70
N ARG A 450 3.40 23.19 1.95
CA ARG A 450 3.28 24.26 0.96
C ARG A 450 4.49 25.18 1.06
N ASP A 451 5.25 25.29 -0.03
CA ASP A 451 6.50 26.06 -0.07
C ASP A 451 6.24 27.56 -0.31
N PHE A 452 5.73 28.24 0.73
CA PHE A 452 5.34 29.65 0.69
C PHE A 452 6.51 30.62 0.47
N ASP A 453 7.68 30.34 1.07
CA ASP A 453 8.87 31.20 1.01
C ASP A 453 9.83 30.83 -0.14
N GLY A 454 9.48 29.81 -0.94
CA GLY A 454 10.34 29.22 -1.96
C GLY A 454 9.75 29.22 -3.36
N LYS A 455 9.83 28.07 -4.06
CA LYS A 455 9.67 27.97 -5.52
C LYS A 455 8.22 28.04 -6.00
N THR A 456 7.24 27.99 -5.11
CA THR A 456 5.83 27.75 -5.47
C THR A 456 4.83 28.72 -4.84
N GLU A 457 5.28 29.63 -3.98
CA GLU A 457 4.44 30.59 -3.23
C GLU A 457 3.26 29.91 -2.49
N GLY A 458 3.38 28.60 -2.22
CA GLY A 458 2.36 27.76 -1.58
C GLY A 458 1.17 27.37 -2.49
N GLU A 459 1.28 27.49 -3.81
CA GLU A 459 0.23 27.11 -4.77
C GLU A 459 0.11 25.58 -5.02
N VAL A 460 1.08 24.79 -4.57
CA VAL A 460 1.14 23.33 -4.79
C VAL A 460 1.62 22.63 -3.52
N LEU A 461 1.26 21.36 -3.34
CA LEU A 461 1.87 20.50 -2.31
C LEU A 461 3.24 19.99 -2.77
N MET A 462 4.19 19.95 -1.82
CA MET A 462 5.53 19.43 -2.00
C MET A 462 5.58 17.96 -1.59
N TRP A 463 6.29 17.12 -2.36
CA TRP A 463 6.38 15.69 -2.09
C TRP A 463 7.16 15.38 -0.81
N HIS A 464 8.30 16.03 -0.62
CA HIS A 464 9.21 15.76 0.49
C HIS A 464 9.45 17.05 1.29
N TRP A 465 9.76 16.91 2.57
CA TRP A 465 10.49 17.94 3.31
C TRP A 465 11.71 17.30 3.95
N SER A 466 12.89 17.74 3.52
CA SER A 466 14.19 17.28 4.00
C SER A 466 14.64 18.04 5.25
N GLN A 467 15.30 17.36 6.18
CA GLN A 467 15.94 18.02 7.33
C GLN A 467 17.15 18.85 6.93
N THR A 468 17.90 18.41 5.91
CA THR A 468 19.11 19.09 5.42
C THR A 468 18.84 20.13 4.33
N THR A 469 17.92 19.88 3.40
CA THR A 469 17.67 20.76 2.23
C THR A 469 16.29 21.42 2.22
N GLY A 470 15.43 21.13 3.21
CA GLY A 470 14.08 21.69 3.28
C GLY A 470 13.22 21.28 2.08
N PHE A 471 12.81 22.24 1.26
CA PHE A 471 12.08 21.99 0.01
C PHE A 471 12.96 22.09 -1.25
N GLU A 472 14.27 22.36 -1.12
CA GLU A 472 15.12 22.66 -2.29
C GLU A 472 15.16 21.51 -3.30
N GLU A 473 15.28 20.27 -2.83
CA GLU A 473 15.31 19.05 -3.66
C GLU A 473 13.94 18.37 -3.81
N SER A 474 12.87 18.95 -3.25
CA SER A 474 11.54 18.34 -3.32
C SER A 474 10.91 18.43 -4.70
N LEU A 475 10.18 17.39 -5.07
CA LEU A 475 9.28 17.36 -6.22
C LEU A 475 7.98 18.10 -5.92
N LEU A 476 7.32 18.58 -6.98
CA LEU A 476 5.97 19.14 -6.93
C LEU A 476 4.95 18.02 -7.11
N LEU A 477 3.93 17.96 -6.26
CA LEU A 477 2.82 17.02 -6.43
C LEU A 477 1.86 17.54 -7.50
N LYS A 478 1.95 16.99 -8.70
CA LYS A 478 1.18 17.42 -9.88
C LYS A 478 0.67 16.22 -10.67
N SER A 479 -0.44 16.38 -11.38
CA SER A 479 -0.92 15.34 -12.28
C SER A 479 0.04 15.16 -13.48
N PHE A 480 0.32 13.94 -13.94
CA PHE A 480 -0.17 12.65 -13.44
C PHE A 480 0.95 11.92 -12.67
N GLN A 481 0.71 11.68 -11.38
CA GLN A 481 1.60 11.02 -10.41
C GLN A 481 0.74 10.13 -9.51
N GLU A 482 1.34 9.35 -8.61
CA GLU A 482 0.70 8.47 -7.62
C GLU A 482 0.10 9.18 -6.38
N THR A 483 -0.09 10.50 -6.44
CA THR A 483 -0.30 11.36 -5.27
C THR A 483 -1.66 12.07 -5.22
N PHE A 484 -2.63 11.65 -6.04
CA PHE A 484 -4.01 12.20 -6.02
C PHE A 484 -4.65 12.09 -4.63
N GLY A 485 -4.48 10.93 -3.96
CA GLY A 485 -5.01 10.67 -2.63
C GLY A 485 -4.53 11.67 -1.57
N VAL A 486 -3.32 12.22 -1.72
CA VAL A 486 -2.79 13.28 -0.84
C VAL A 486 -3.65 14.54 -0.91
N TYR A 487 -4.04 14.96 -2.12
CA TYR A 487 -4.89 16.14 -2.30
C TYR A 487 -6.31 15.93 -1.78
N VAL A 488 -6.88 14.73 -1.99
CA VAL A 488 -8.20 14.38 -1.44
C VAL A 488 -8.17 14.44 0.09
N LEU A 489 -7.19 13.80 0.74
CA LEU A 489 -6.99 13.86 2.18
C LEU A 489 -6.77 15.30 2.69
N ALA A 490 -5.97 16.10 1.98
CA ALA A 490 -5.67 17.47 2.36
C ALA A 490 -6.88 18.42 2.24
N LEU A 491 -7.74 18.23 1.24
CA LEU A 491 -9.00 18.97 1.11
C LEU A 491 -9.99 18.57 2.21
N GLY A 492 -10.07 17.28 2.52
CA GLY A 492 -11.00 16.70 3.48
C GLY A 492 -10.74 17.05 4.94
N SER A 493 -9.51 17.48 5.28
CA SER A 493 -9.09 17.66 6.66
C SER A 493 -10.03 18.60 7.45
N PRO A 494 -10.54 18.17 8.62
CA PRO A 494 -11.35 19.03 9.48
C PRO A 494 -10.51 19.94 10.36
N THR A 495 -9.21 19.66 10.52
CA THR A 495 -8.26 20.43 11.35
C THR A 495 -7.36 21.36 10.54
N HIS A 496 -6.80 20.86 9.43
CA HIS A 496 -5.78 21.56 8.63
C HIS A 496 -6.05 21.52 7.11
N PRO A 497 -7.24 21.91 6.62
CA PRO A 497 -7.54 21.82 5.20
C PRO A 497 -6.71 22.76 4.34
N ILE A 498 -6.36 22.30 3.14
CA ILE A 498 -5.86 23.19 2.08
C ILE A 498 -7.02 23.93 1.41
N PRO A 499 -6.81 25.16 0.92
CA PRO A 499 -7.77 25.82 0.02
C PRO A 499 -7.99 25.00 -1.25
N ALA A 500 -9.22 25.00 -1.76
CA ALA A 500 -9.56 24.31 -3.02
C ALA A 500 -8.66 24.75 -4.19
N GLU A 501 -8.23 26.01 -4.22
CA GLU A 501 -7.32 26.52 -5.26
C GLU A 501 -6.03 25.69 -5.35
N VAL A 502 -5.46 25.20 -4.24
CA VAL A 502 -4.22 24.40 -4.24
C VAL A 502 -4.40 23.08 -4.99
N TYR A 503 -5.62 22.53 -5.03
CA TYR A 503 -5.95 21.41 -5.91
C TYR A 503 -6.00 21.82 -7.38
N HIS A 504 -6.71 22.93 -7.67
CA HIS A 504 -6.92 23.42 -9.04
C HIS A 504 -5.62 23.90 -9.71
N SER A 505 -4.77 24.67 -9.01
CA SER A 505 -3.48 25.18 -9.50
C SER A 505 -2.34 24.17 -9.35
N GLY A 506 -2.35 23.36 -8.29
CA GLY A 506 -1.33 22.35 -7.99
C GLY A 506 -1.52 21.06 -8.76
N TRP A 507 -2.45 20.20 -8.32
CA TRP A 507 -2.70 18.89 -8.92
C TRP A 507 -3.23 18.97 -10.35
N ALA A 508 -4.37 19.64 -10.51
CA ALA A 508 -5.05 19.75 -11.79
C ALA A 508 -4.42 20.79 -12.74
N ALA A 509 -3.49 21.60 -12.21
CA ALA A 509 -2.59 22.43 -13.00
C ALA A 509 -3.33 23.45 -13.92
N GLY A 510 -4.39 24.07 -13.42
CA GLY A 510 -5.24 25.00 -14.16
C GLY A 510 -5.99 24.34 -15.32
N GLY A 511 -6.29 23.03 -15.22
CA GLY A 511 -6.81 22.20 -16.31
C GLY A 511 -5.72 21.57 -17.18
N GLY A 512 -4.43 21.78 -16.85
CA GLY A 512 -3.30 21.09 -17.51
C GLY A 512 -3.40 19.56 -17.46
N ILE A 513 -4.06 19.01 -16.43
CA ILE A 513 -4.41 17.58 -16.32
C ILE A 513 -5.12 17.06 -17.58
N SER A 514 -5.98 17.85 -18.22
CA SER A 514 -6.73 17.44 -19.42
C SER A 514 -5.93 17.54 -20.73
N TYR A 515 -4.69 18.06 -20.69
CA TYR A 515 -4.00 18.54 -21.89
C TYR A 515 -2.55 18.09 -22.09
N ASN A 516 -1.61 18.28 -21.14
CA ASN A 516 -0.23 17.80 -21.34
C ASN A 516 0.74 17.86 -20.14
N ARG A 517 1.78 17.03 -20.30
CA ARG A 517 3.11 16.93 -19.67
C ARG A 517 3.67 18.14 -18.91
N TYR A 518 4.13 17.87 -17.68
CA TYR A 518 5.16 18.67 -16.99
C TYR A 518 6.53 18.03 -17.13
N ILE A 519 7.52 18.79 -17.63
CA ILE A 519 8.95 18.46 -17.47
C ILE A 519 9.65 19.67 -16.86
N ASN A 520 10.41 19.42 -15.79
CA ASN A 520 11.28 20.41 -15.13
C ASN A 520 10.59 21.74 -14.74
N GLY A 521 9.31 21.69 -14.32
CA GLY A 521 8.57 22.86 -13.85
C GLY A 521 7.93 23.72 -14.95
N GLU A 522 8.23 23.49 -16.23
CA GLU A 522 7.61 24.20 -17.34
C GLU A 522 6.45 23.40 -17.95
N LEU A 523 5.39 24.13 -18.32
CA LEU A 523 4.16 23.60 -18.90
C LEU A 523 4.38 23.38 -20.41
N SER A 524 4.91 22.20 -20.75
CA SER A 524 5.32 21.90 -22.13
C SER A 524 4.10 21.54 -22.98
N ARG A 525 3.52 22.55 -23.66
CA ARG A 525 2.34 22.41 -24.54
C ARG A 525 2.62 21.67 -25.87
N HIS A 526 3.26 20.50 -25.82
CA HIS A 526 3.45 19.58 -26.94
C HIS A 526 3.57 18.14 -26.40
N ASP A 527 2.57 17.28 -26.61
CA ASP A 527 2.33 16.59 -27.90
C ASP A 527 0.87 16.60 -28.38
N ASP A 528 0.44 17.77 -28.87
CA ASP A 528 -0.88 18.12 -29.42
C ASP A 528 -1.37 17.31 -30.67
N THR A 529 -0.88 16.09 -30.89
CA THR A 529 -1.05 15.32 -32.13
C THR A 529 -2.48 14.91 -32.43
N GLY A 530 -3.29 14.65 -31.39
CA GLY A 530 -4.56 13.94 -31.53
C GLY A 530 -4.38 12.46 -31.92
N LYS A 531 -3.14 11.96 -32.07
CA LYS A 531 -2.94 10.55 -32.40
C LYS A 531 -3.53 9.68 -31.29
N LEU A 532 -4.35 8.73 -31.71
CA LEU A 532 -4.51 7.45 -31.04
C LEU A 532 -3.12 6.90 -30.69
N TYR A 533 -2.80 6.80 -29.40
CA TYR A 533 -1.56 6.16 -28.94
C TYR A 533 -1.79 4.66 -28.99
N ASN A 534 -1.13 3.98 -29.93
CA ASN A 534 -1.26 2.54 -30.17
C ASN A 534 -2.72 2.09 -30.40
N GLY A 535 -3.53 2.97 -31.00
CA GLY A 535 -4.97 2.76 -31.24
C GLY A 535 -5.90 3.44 -30.24
N ASN A 536 -5.38 4.01 -29.14
CA ASN A 536 -6.20 4.35 -27.98
C ASN A 536 -6.27 5.84 -27.65
N ARG A 537 -7.39 6.20 -27.00
CA ARG A 537 -7.74 7.53 -26.52
C ARG A 537 -7.25 7.68 -25.07
N LEU A 538 -6.13 8.35 -24.83
CA LEU A 538 -5.62 8.60 -23.47
C LEU A 538 -6.37 9.76 -22.80
N TRP A 539 -6.88 9.55 -21.59
CA TRP A 539 -7.62 10.56 -20.85
C TRP A 539 -6.78 11.20 -19.74
N GLY A 540 -6.36 12.44 -19.99
CA GLY A 540 -5.56 13.27 -19.10
C GLY A 540 -4.12 12.78 -18.87
N GLY A 541 -3.24 13.64 -18.39
CA GLY A 541 -1.85 13.34 -18.06
C GLY A 541 -0.95 12.96 -19.25
N ASN A 542 0.20 12.35 -18.93
CA ASN A 542 1.21 11.90 -19.90
C ASN A 542 1.07 10.39 -20.18
N LYS A 543 1.49 9.95 -21.37
CA LYS A 543 1.51 8.54 -21.78
C LYS A 543 2.65 7.72 -21.16
N GLN A 544 3.73 8.39 -20.73
CA GLN A 544 4.94 7.77 -20.18
C GLN A 544 4.82 7.48 -18.67
N GLU A 545 3.61 7.40 -18.11
CA GLU A 545 3.43 7.13 -16.69
C GLU A 545 3.27 5.62 -16.43
N PRO A 546 4.08 5.00 -15.53
CA PRO A 546 3.96 3.59 -15.19
C PRO A 546 2.62 3.27 -14.50
N LEU A 547 2.17 2.02 -14.59
CA LEU A 547 0.82 1.63 -14.15
C LEU A 547 0.52 1.86 -12.66
N TYR A 548 1.54 1.89 -11.78
CA TYR A 548 1.36 2.22 -10.37
C TYR A 548 0.68 3.60 -10.17
N SER A 549 0.83 4.53 -11.12
CA SER A 549 0.19 5.85 -11.09
C SER A 549 -1.34 5.77 -11.21
N VAL A 550 -1.87 4.71 -11.83
CA VAL A 550 -3.30 4.36 -11.78
C VAL A 550 -3.61 3.69 -10.46
N HIS A 551 -2.87 2.61 -10.13
CA HIS A 551 -3.17 1.76 -8.98
C HIS A 551 -3.21 2.55 -7.68
N HIS A 552 -2.14 3.28 -7.37
CA HIS A 552 -2.01 4.00 -6.10
C HIS A 552 -2.98 5.19 -5.96
N ASN A 553 -3.36 5.84 -7.07
CA ASN A 553 -4.36 6.93 -7.04
C ASN A 553 -5.76 6.42 -6.72
N TYR A 554 -6.08 5.19 -7.13
CA TYR A 554 -7.44 4.63 -7.11
C TYR A 554 -7.53 3.33 -6.30
N ILE A 555 -6.56 3.05 -5.42
CA ILE A 555 -6.56 1.85 -4.56
C ILE A 555 -7.65 1.95 -3.47
N ALA A 556 -7.86 3.16 -2.96
CA ALA A 556 -8.90 3.50 -1.98
C ALA A 556 -9.97 4.43 -2.58
N ILE A 557 -9.60 5.38 -3.44
CA ILE A 557 -10.57 6.25 -4.12
C ILE A 557 -11.26 5.49 -5.25
N ASP A 558 -12.59 5.42 -5.21
CA ASP A 558 -13.38 4.87 -6.33
C ASP A 558 -13.39 5.83 -7.52
N PRO A 559 -12.77 5.47 -8.67
CA PRO A 559 -12.76 6.32 -9.85
C PRO A 559 -14.07 6.26 -10.64
N ARG A 560 -14.95 5.26 -10.40
CA ARG A 560 -16.23 5.08 -11.10
C ARG A 560 -17.16 6.24 -10.79
N ASP A 561 -17.78 6.82 -11.82
CA ASP A 561 -18.67 7.99 -11.74
C ASP A 561 -18.06 9.24 -11.09
N LEU A 562 -16.77 9.24 -10.73
CA LEU A 562 -16.06 10.37 -10.16
C LEU A 562 -15.53 11.27 -11.28
N ARG A 563 -15.93 12.54 -11.24
CA ARG A 563 -15.48 13.60 -12.15
C ARG A 563 -15.09 14.83 -11.35
N ASP A 564 -14.09 15.57 -11.83
CA ASP A 564 -13.90 16.97 -11.47
C ASP A 564 -14.18 17.86 -12.68
N ASP A 565 -13.90 19.17 -12.58
CA ASP A 565 -14.11 20.12 -13.67
C ASP A 565 -13.28 19.81 -14.95
N TYR A 566 -12.34 18.87 -14.90
CA TYR A 566 -11.30 18.65 -15.92
C TYR A 566 -11.35 17.25 -16.56
N VAL A 567 -11.56 16.20 -15.76
CA VAL A 567 -11.47 14.79 -16.19
C VAL A 567 -12.51 13.87 -15.54
N SER A 568 -12.67 12.70 -16.16
CA SER A 568 -13.29 11.51 -15.58
C SER A 568 -12.21 10.59 -15.05
N PHE A 569 -12.24 10.30 -13.75
CA PHE A 569 -11.19 9.48 -13.13
C PHE A 569 -11.26 8.03 -13.63
N TRP A 570 -12.45 7.50 -13.92
CA TRP A 570 -12.62 6.20 -14.55
C TRP A 570 -11.97 6.13 -15.95
N ASP A 571 -12.30 7.08 -16.82
CA ASP A 571 -11.79 7.08 -18.20
C ASP A 571 -10.27 7.29 -18.21
N THR A 572 -9.76 8.12 -17.29
CA THR A 572 -8.33 8.34 -17.01
C THR A 572 -7.60 7.07 -16.54
N ALA A 573 -8.24 6.24 -15.69
CA ALA A 573 -7.70 4.98 -15.22
C ALA A 573 -7.73 3.89 -16.32
N HIS A 574 -8.90 3.63 -16.89
CA HIS A 574 -9.15 2.59 -17.88
C HIS A 574 -8.28 2.77 -19.14
N SER A 575 -8.21 3.99 -19.69
CA SER A 575 -7.41 4.25 -20.90
C SER A 575 -5.90 4.04 -20.76
N ARG A 576 -5.35 4.10 -19.54
CA ARG A 576 -3.94 3.80 -19.28
C ARG A 576 -3.65 2.31 -19.27
N VAL A 577 -4.56 1.53 -18.68
CA VAL A 577 -4.46 0.06 -18.67
C VAL A 577 -4.61 -0.48 -20.10
N ASP A 578 -5.56 0.05 -20.86
CA ASP A 578 -5.74 -0.29 -22.28
C ASP A 578 -4.57 0.18 -23.16
N LEU A 579 -4.01 1.37 -22.92
CA LEU A 579 -2.78 1.81 -23.59
C LEU A 579 -1.61 0.85 -23.37
N GLN A 580 -1.41 0.38 -22.13
CA GLN A 580 -0.37 -0.60 -21.78
C GLN A 580 -0.59 -1.96 -22.45
N TYR A 581 -1.82 -2.47 -22.45
CA TYR A 581 -2.18 -3.70 -23.16
C TYR A 581 -1.83 -3.61 -24.65
N ASN A 582 -2.23 -2.52 -25.32
CA ASN A 582 -1.97 -2.34 -26.75
C ASN A 582 -0.49 -2.05 -27.06
N TYR A 583 0.27 -1.42 -26.16
CA TYR A 583 1.71 -1.29 -26.29
C TYR A 583 2.41 -2.66 -26.24
N GLY A 584 2.03 -3.52 -25.28
CA GLY A 584 2.51 -4.90 -25.20
C GLY A 584 2.13 -5.73 -26.44
N LEU A 585 0.91 -5.57 -26.95
CA LEU A 585 0.46 -6.22 -28.18
C LEU A 585 1.24 -5.74 -29.43
N MET A 586 1.58 -4.45 -29.50
CA MET A 586 2.37 -3.88 -30.60
C MET A 586 3.85 -4.24 -30.53
N ASN A 587 4.41 -4.40 -29.32
CA ASN A 587 5.80 -4.75 -29.05
C ASN A 587 6.82 -4.00 -29.95
N PRO A 588 6.87 -2.66 -29.89
CA PRO A 588 7.63 -1.86 -30.85
C PRO A 588 9.15 -2.04 -30.77
N GLU A 589 9.66 -2.65 -29.69
CA GLU A 589 11.08 -2.94 -29.47
C GLU A 589 11.44 -4.43 -29.68
N ASP A 590 10.48 -5.25 -30.13
CA ASP A 590 10.64 -6.68 -30.47
C ASP A 590 11.13 -7.55 -29.28
N HIS A 591 10.72 -7.20 -28.06
CA HIS A 591 11.02 -7.93 -26.83
C HIS A 591 10.38 -9.32 -26.84
N SER A 592 11.14 -10.37 -26.53
CA SER A 592 10.58 -11.74 -26.42
C SER A 592 9.58 -11.90 -25.27
N SER A 593 9.60 -10.94 -24.33
CA SER A 593 8.64 -10.82 -23.24
C SER A 593 7.19 -10.65 -23.69
N TYR A 594 6.92 -9.87 -24.74
CA TYR A 594 5.59 -9.32 -24.96
C TYR A 594 4.67 -10.11 -25.88
N GLY A 595 3.36 -9.96 -25.67
CA GLY A 595 2.29 -10.45 -26.52
C GLY A 595 0.90 -10.27 -25.89
N GLU A 596 -0.15 -10.79 -26.54
CA GLU A 596 -1.55 -10.64 -26.12
C GLU A 596 -1.84 -11.08 -24.67
N LEU A 597 -1.09 -12.05 -24.15
CA LEU A 597 -1.24 -12.61 -22.79
C LEU A 597 -0.02 -12.35 -21.89
N GLU A 598 0.95 -11.57 -22.36
CA GLU A 598 2.21 -11.30 -21.65
C GLU A 598 2.56 -9.81 -21.85
N TRP A 599 2.17 -8.95 -20.91
CA TRP A 599 2.32 -7.50 -20.98
C TRP A 599 2.29 -6.90 -19.56
N GLY A 600 2.41 -5.59 -19.46
CA GLY A 600 2.32 -4.85 -18.20
C GLY A 600 3.69 -4.44 -17.68
N ILE A 601 3.99 -3.14 -17.81
CA ILE A 601 5.20 -2.51 -17.30
C ILE A 601 4.91 -1.55 -16.16
N MET A 602 5.71 -1.66 -15.11
CA MET A 602 5.65 -0.81 -13.94
C MET A 602 7.07 -0.59 -13.42
N ALA A 603 7.24 0.34 -12.49
CA ALA A 603 8.50 0.45 -11.79
C ALA A 603 8.66 -0.72 -10.81
N ASP A 604 9.67 -1.54 -11.03
CA ASP A 604 9.95 -2.81 -10.36
C ASP A 604 11.45 -3.12 -10.50
N HIS A 605 11.87 -4.28 -10.00
CA HIS A 605 13.21 -4.77 -10.29
C HIS A 605 13.31 -5.46 -11.65
N ASP A 606 14.48 -5.35 -12.24
CA ASP A 606 14.85 -5.95 -13.53
C ASP A 606 16.20 -6.70 -13.36
N PRO A 607 16.81 -7.22 -14.44
CA PRO A 607 18.11 -7.90 -14.37
C PRO A 607 19.28 -7.02 -13.87
N TRP A 608 19.14 -5.71 -13.86
CA TRP A 608 20.22 -4.73 -13.63
C TRP A 608 20.03 -3.90 -12.35
N GLY A 609 18.84 -3.85 -11.77
CA GLY A 609 18.56 -3.15 -10.52
C GLY A 609 17.08 -2.89 -10.29
N TYR A 610 16.76 -1.67 -9.89
CA TYR A 610 15.40 -1.12 -9.85
C TYR A 610 15.30 -0.10 -10.97
N GLN A 611 14.24 -0.18 -11.78
CA GLN A 611 14.01 0.71 -12.93
C GLN A 611 12.56 1.20 -12.96
N ARG A 612 12.35 2.43 -13.42
CA ARG A 612 11.02 2.97 -13.74
C ARG A 612 10.72 2.63 -15.20
N HIS A 613 9.96 1.56 -15.44
CA HIS A 613 9.61 1.17 -16.81
C HIS A 613 8.41 2.01 -17.31
N GLU A 614 8.49 2.54 -18.54
CA GLU A 614 7.56 3.52 -19.12
C GLU A 614 7.23 3.22 -20.59
N VAL A 615 5.96 3.38 -20.97
CA VAL A 615 5.51 3.25 -22.37
C VAL A 615 6.12 4.37 -23.22
N GLU A 616 6.83 4.00 -24.29
CA GLU A 616 7.47 4.95 -25.23
C GLU A 616 8.40 5.97 -24.53
N GLY A 617 9.18 5.51 -23.55
CA GLY A 617 10.31 6.26 -22.98
C GLY A 617 11.54 6.28 -23.92
N LYS A 618 12.75 6.22 -23.35
CA LYS A 618 13.98 5.96 -24.10
C LYS A 618 14.05 4.47 -24.47
N PRO A 619 14.18 4.13 -25.77
CA PRO A 619 14.29 2.73 -26.19
C PRO A 619 15.47 2.00 -25.56
N GLY A 620 15.25 0.75 -25.16
CA GLY A 620 16.21 -0.12 -24.46
C GLY A 620 16.66 0.38 -23.07
N ILE A 621 15.94 1.32 -22.46
CA ILE A 621 16.23 1.88 -21.12
C ILE A 621 14.96 1.95 -20.28
N ASP A 622 13.93 2.63 -20.81
CA ASP A 622 12.67 2.83 -20.11
C ASP A 622 11.64 1.75 -20.51
N ASP A 623 11.78 1.12 -21.68
CA ASP A 623 11.39 -0.28 -21.90
C ASP A 623 12.66 -1.11 -22.10
N ASN A 624 12.69 -2.31 -21.53
CA ASN A 624 13.77 -3.28 -21.63
C ASN A 624 13.26 -4.73 -21.69
N GLY A 625 11.94 -4.92 -21.90
CA GLY A 625 11.30 -6.22 -21.92
C GLY A 625 11.04 -6.84 -20.53
N THR A 626 11.09 -6.07 -19.44
CA THR A 626 10.71 -6.58 -18.11
C THR A 626 9.21 -6.46 -17.89
N ILE A 627 8.51 -7.58 -17.66
CA ILE A 627 7.11 -7.60 -17.26
C ILE A 627 7.00 -7.56 -15.74
N SER A 628 6.11 -6.68 -15.25
CA SER A 628 5.77 -6.48 -13.85
C SER A 628 4.49 -7.24 -13.50
N MET A 629 4.56 -8.23 -12.58
CA MET A 629 3.39 -9.03 -12.23
C MET A 629 2.35 -8.25 -11.42
N GLY A 630 2.82 -7.32 -10.57
CA GLY A 630 1.94 -6.38 -9.88
C GLY A 630 1.15 -5.49 -10.85
N ALA A 631 1.76 -5.10 -11.98
CA ALA A 631 1.12 -4.26 -12.99
C ALA A 631 -0.15 -4.89 -13.56
N LEU A 632 -0.10 -6.20 -13.84
CA LEU A 632 -1.26 -6.96 -14.33
C LEU A 632 -2.32 -7.12 -13.25
N VAL A 633 -1.97 -7.70 -12.09
CA VAL A 633 -2.95 -8.06 -11.06
C VAL A 633 -3.63 -6.82 -10.46
N ALA A 634 -2.88 -5.75 -10.16
CA ALA A 634 -3.46 -4.51 -9.65
C ALA A 634 -4.33 -3.75 -10.69
N SER A 635 -4.21 -4.09 -11.98
CA SER A 635 -5.05 -3.52 -13.03
C SER A 635 -6.43 -4.20 -13.18
N THR A 636 -6.67 -5.33 -12.51
CA THR A 636 -7.88 -6.18 -12.70
C THR A 636 -9.21 -5.41 -12.64
N PRO A 637 -9.42 -4.38 -11.79
CA PRO A 637 -10.67 -3.61 -11.79
C PRO A 637 -10.99 -2.89 -13.11
N TYR A 638 -9.97 -2.54 -13.91
CA TYR A 638 -10.13 -1.61 -15.04
C TYR A 638 -10.24 -2.30 -16.40
N LEU A 639 -9.62 -3.48 -16.59
CA LEU A 639 -9.59 -4.20 -17.87
C LEU A 639 -9.61 -5.73 -17.68
N PRO A 640 -10.56 -6.28 -16.89
CA PRO A 640 -10.56 -7.68 -16.45
C PRO A 640 -10.57 -8.69 -17.60
N GLU A 641 -11.23 -8.36 -18.72
CA GLU A 641 -11.35 -9.22 -19.91
C GLU A 641 -10.03 -9.40 -20.68
N LYS A 642 -9.02 -8.56 -20.41
CA LYS A 642 -7.64 -8.71 -20.90
C LYS A 642 -6.69 -9.27 -19.86
N ILE A 643 -6.92 -8.92 -18.59
CA ILE A 643 -6.01 -9.24 -17.49
C ILE A 643 -6.21 -10.68 -17.02
N ILE A 644 -7.44 -11.12 -16.77
CA ILE A 644 -7.73 -12.45 -16.22
C ILE A 644 -7.15 -13.57 -17.12
N PRO A 645 -7.29 -13.53 -18.46
CA PRO A 645 -6.63 -14.49 -19.35
C PRO A 645 -5.10 -14.42 -19.28
N ALA A 646 -4.51 -13.22 -19.17
CA ALA A 646 -3.07 -13.02 -19.10
C ALA A 646 -2.47 -13.61 -17.82
N ILE A 647 -3.03 -13.29 -16.64
CA ILE A 647 -2.52 -13.82 -15.37
C ILE A 647 -2.72 -15.34 -15.25
N ARG A 648 -3.81 -15.89 -15.80
CA ARG A 648 -4.00 -17.35 -15.86
C ARG A 648 -2.98 -18.01 -16.79
N HIS A 649 -2.76 -17.46 -17.99
CA HIS A 649 -1.72 -17.94 -18.91
C HIS A 649 -0.33 -17.92 -18.28
N LEU A 650 0.05 -16.84 -17.57
CA LEU A 650 1.34 -16.74 -16.89
C LEU A 650 1.46 -17.78 -15.77
N TYR A 651 0.41 -17.97 -14.97
CA TYR A 651 0.33 -18.99 -13.94
C TYR A 651 0.52 -20.41 -14.49
N ASP A 652 -0.29 -20.81 -15.48
CA ASP A 652 -0.28 -22.17 -16.05
C ASP A 652 1.02 -22.47 -16.82
N LYS A 653 1.56 -21.47 -17.54
CA LYS A 653 2.72 -21.64 -18.43
C LYS A 653 4.07 -21.58 -17.72
N TYR A 654 4.20 -20.71 -16.71
CA TYR A 654 5.47 -20.43 -16.05
C TYR A 654 5.54 -20.91 -14.60
N GLN A 655 4.40 -21.19 -13.96
CA GLN A 655 4.32 -21.90 -12.68
C GLN A 655 5.29 -21.31 -11.64
N THR A 656 6.20 -22.12 -11.11
CA THR A 656 7.21 -21.74 -10.09
C THR A 656 8.17 -20.63 -10.51
N LYS A 657 8.30 -20.32 -11.81
CA LYS A 657 9.09 -19.18 -12.32
C LYS A 657 8.43 -17.82 -12.12
N VAL A 658 7.12 -17.78 -11.90
CA VAL A 658 6.37 -16.52 -11.66
C VAL A 658 5.54 -16.54 -10.37
N TYR A 659 5.24 -17.71 -9.81
CA TYR A 659 4.33 -17.88 -8.68
C TYR A 659 4.98 -18.60 -7.49
N GLY A 660 4.61 -18.22 -6.26
CA GLY A 660 5.13 -18.78 -5.03
C GLY A 660 4.23 -18.55 -3.81
N GLY A 661 4.80 -18.71 -2.61
CA GLY A 661 4.05 -18.73 -1.36
C GLY A 661 3.26 -17.45 -1.01
N TYR A 662 3.59 -16.31 -1.63
CA TYR A 662 2.86 -15.03 -1.47
C TYR A 662 2.26 -14.52 -2.80
N GLY A 663 1.89 -15.44 -3.70
CA GLY A 663 1.33 -15.10 -5.02
C GLY A 663 2.42 -14.95 -6.07
N PHE A 664 2.21 -14.04 -7.03
CA PHE A 664 3.22 -13.75 -8.04
C PHE A 664 4.44 -13.03 -7.46
N TYR A 665 5.65 -13.41 -7.91
CA TYR A 665 6.89 -12.66 -7.65
C TYR A 665 6.90 -11.32 -8.43
N ASP A 666 7.82 -10.40 -8.09
CA ASP A 666 7.94 -9.04 -8.68
C ASP A 666 7.71 -8.99 -10.21
N SER A 667 8.57 -9.69 -10.95
CA SER A 667 8.80 -9.42 -12.37
C SER A 667 9.60 -10.53 -13.08
N TYR A 668 9.67 -10.47 -14.41
CA TYR A 668 10.57 -11.32 -15.21
C TYR A 668 10.98 -10.64 -16.52
N ASN A 669 12.09 -11.08 -17.11
CA ASN A 669 12.60 -10.58 -18.38
C ASN A 669 13.14 -11.76 -19.20
N LYS A 670 12.47 -12.11 -20.32
CA LYS A 670 12.87 -13.25 -21.16
C LYS A 670 14.06 -12.94 -22.08
N ASP A 671 14.31 -11.68 -22.42
CA ASP A 671 15.47 -11.29 -23.24
C ASP A 671 16.79 -11.51 -22.49
N ALA A 672 16.76 -11.37 -21.17
CA ALA A 672 17.88 -11.64 -20.26
C ALA A 672 17.88 -13.05 -19.63
N ASP A 673 16.88 -13.89 -19.92
CA ASP A 673 16.54 -15.13 -19.19
C ASP A 673 16.61 -14.97 -17.65
N TRP A 674 15.94 -13.92 -17.16
CA TRP A 674 15.98 -13.52 -15.76
C TRP A 674 14.59 -13.58 -15.13
N TRP A 675 14.52 -14.14 -13.92
CA TRP A 675 13.28 -14.37 -13.19
C TRP A 675 13.45 -13.90 -11.74
N SER A 676 12.56 -13.01 -11.25
CA SER A 676 12.58 -12.59 -9.85
C SER A 676 12.37 -13.76 -8.86
N ALA A 677 11.76 -14.85 -9.33
CA ALA A 677 11.61 -16.14 -8.64
C ALA A 677 12.94 -16.77 -8.20
N ASP A 678 14.02 -16.62 -8.97
CA ASP A 678 15.34 -17.17 -8.62
C ASP A 678 15.88 -16.56 -7.30
N HIS A 679 15.43 -15.34 -7.01
CA HIS A 679 15.73 -14.59 -5.79
C HIS A 679 14.61 -14.68 -4.74
N ARG A 680 13.52 -15.39 -5.07
CA ARG A 680 12.22 -15.45 -4.38
C ARG A 680 11.69 -14.07 -4.00
N LYS A 681 11.71 -13.12 -4.92
CA LYS A 681 11.57 -11.69 -4.60
C LYS A 681 10.13 -11.18 -4.66
N TYR A 682 9.73 -10.45 -3.63
CA TYR A 682 8.49 -9.68 -3.59
C TYR A 682 8.76 -8.28 -3.03
N VAL A 683 8.51 -7.21 -3.79
CA VAL A 683 8.39 -5.84 -3.27
C VAL A 683 6.97 -5.66 -2.77
N SER A 684 6.81 -5.22 -1.52
CA SER A 684 5.50 -5.26 -0.85
C SER A 684 4.41 -4.36 -1.44
N LEU A 685 4.76 -3.40 -2.32
CA LEU A 685 3.77 -2.67 -3.12
C LEU A 685 2.89 -3.64 -3.92
N ASN A 686 3.50 -4.67 -4.51
CA ASN A 686 2.83 -5.66 -5.35
C ASN A 686 1.78 -6.49 -4.56
N PRO A 687 2.11 -7.29 -3.53
CA PRO A 687 1.11 -8.10 -2.82
C PRO A 687 0.06 -7.27 -2.06
N THR A 688 0.42 -6.11 -1.50
CA THR A 688 -0.55 -5.26 -0.78
C THR A 688 -1.56 -4.61 -1.72
N SER A 689 -1.11 -4.03 -2.85
CA SER A 689 -2.03 -3.46 -3.85
C SER A 689 -2.83 -4.53 -4.57
N ASN A 690 -2.24 -5.69 -4.90
CA ASN A 690 -2.92 -6.79 -5.58
C ASN A 690 -4.13 -7.30 -4.80
N VAL A 691 -4.02 -7.51 -3.49
CA VAL A 691 -5.16 -7.99 -2.68
C VAL A 691 -6.32 -6.98 -2.67
N VAL A 692 -6.00 -5.68 -2.57
CA VAL A 692 -6.99 -4.60 -2.56
C VAL A 692 -7.63 -4.41 -3.94
N ALA A 693 -6.86 -4.48 -5.01
CA ALA A 693 -7.36 -4.38 -6.38
C ALA A 693 -8.27 -5.57 -6.73
N LEU A 694 -7.89 -6.79 -6.34
CA LEU A 694 -8.76 -7.97 -6.50
C LEU A 694 -10.06 -7.81 -5.70
N GLU A 695 -10.02 -7.22 -4.51
CA GLU A 695 -11.23 -6.96 -3.73
C GLU A 695 -12.13 -5.90 -4.39
N ASN A 696 -11.56 -4.78 -4.83
CA ASN A 696 -12.31 -3.73 -5.52
C ASN A 696 -12.92 -4.21 -6.84
N HIS A 697 -12.27 -5.15 -7.54
CA HIS A 697 -12.85 -5.83 -8.70
C HIS A 697 -14.03 -6.74 -8.31
N LYS A 698 -13.92 -7.51 -7.21
CA LYS A 698 -14.92 -8.48 -6.76
C LYS A 698 -16.18 -7.85 -6.16
N THR A 699 -15.99 -6.85 -5.30
CA THR A 699 -17.05 -6.29 -4.43
C THR A 699 -17.09 -4.76 -4.47
N GLY A 700 -15.93 -4.11 -4.63
CA GLY A 700 -15.80 -2.66 -4.42
C GLY A 700 -15.70 -2.27 -2.93
N LEU A 701 -15.39 -3.23 -2.03
CA LEU A 701 -15.36 -3.00 -0.58
C LEU A 701 -14.50 -1.80 -0.16
N ILE A 702 -13.23 -1.76 -0.59
CA ILE A 702 -12.29 -0.73 -0.11
C ILE A 702 -12.67 0.65 -0.65
N TRP A 703 -13.16 0.70 -1.90
CA TRP A 703 -13.81 1.85 -2.51
C TRP A 703 -15.01 2.37 -1.69
N GLU A 704 -15.97 1.50 -1.34
CA GLU A 704 -17.15 1.88 -0.53
C GLU A 704 -16.73 2.40 0.86
N LEU A 705 -15.79 1.70 1.50
CA LEU A 705 -15.30 2.05 2.84
C LEU A 705 -14.58 3.40 2.87
N TYR A 706 -13.79 3.73 1.84
CA TYR A 706 -13.11 5.02 1.78
C TYR A 706 -14.07 6.16 1.44
N ASP A 707 -14.98 5.94 0.49
CA ASP A 707 -15.95 6.95 0.08
C ASP A 707 -16.90 7.38 1.19
N LYS A 708 -17.33 6.47 2.07
CA LYS A 708 -18.28 6.80 3.15
C LYS A 708 -17.65 7.64 4.28
N ALA A 709 -16.32 7.77 4.34
CA ALA A 709 -15.64 8.60 5.33
C ALA A 709 -16.05 10.09 5.18
N PRO A 710 -16.52 10.76 6.25
CA PRO A 710 -17.02 12.14 6.17
C PRO A 710 -16.02 13.16 5.60
N GLU A 711 -14.73 12.93 5.83
CA GLU A 711 -13.63 13.77 5.35
C GLU A 711 -13.48 13.67 3.83
N ILE A 712 -13.74 12.49 3.25
CA ILE A 712 -13.66 12.26 1.81
C ILE A 712 -14.87 12.87 1.09
N GLN A 713 -16.05 12.78 1.71
CA GLN A 713 -17.24 13.52 1.25
C GLN A 713 -17.02 15.05 1.30
N GLU A 714 -16.38 15.56 2.36
CA GLU A 714 -16.04 16.98 2.47
C GLU A 714 -14.91 17.38 1.50
N ALA A 715 -13.96 16.50 1.21
CA ALA A 715 -12.95 16.69 0.16
C ALA A 715 -13.59 16.85 -1.21
N TYR A 716 -14.53 15.95 -1.56
CA TYR A 716 -15.27 16.02 -2.82
C TYR A 716 -16.06 17.33 -2.92
N ARG A 717 -16.76 17.72 -1.85
CA ARG A 717 -17.51 18.99 -1.80
C ARG A 717 -16.61 20.22 -1.95
N ARG A 718 -15.40 20.21 -1.37
CA ARG A 718 -14.45 21.33 -1.39
C ARG A 718 -13.70 21.45 -2.71
N GLY A 719 -13.18 20.36 -3.25
CA GLY A 719 -12.44 20.34 -4.53
C GLY A 719 -13.33 20.41 -5.78
N GLY A 720 -14.65 20.42 -5.62
CA GLY A 720 -15.59 20.52 -6.74
C GLY A 720 -15.89 19.21 -7.46
N PHE A 721 -15.45 18.08 -6.89
CA PHE A 721 -15.72 16.75 -7.42
C PHE A 721 -17.22 16.41 -7.39
N VAL A 722 -17.62 15.54 -8.32
CA VAL A 722 -18.98 15.03 -8.46
C VAL A 722 -18.92 13.52 -8.64
N ARG A 723 -19.71 12.79 -7.85
CA ARG A 723 -19.96 11.37 -8.02
C ARG A 723 -21.37 11.17 -8.59
N ASP A 724 -21.48 11.19 -9.91
CA ASP A 724 -22.76 11.09 -10.64
C ASP A 724 -22.46 10.66 -12.10
N ALA A 725 -22.99 9.51 -12.50
CA ALA A 725 -22.75 8.94 -13.82
C ALA A 725 -23.19 9.86 -14.98
N ASP A 726 -24.18 10.74 -14.77
CA ASP A 726 -24.60 11.70 -15.79
C ASP A 726 -23.73 12.97 -15.84
N ALA A 727 -22.83 13.22 -14.88
CA ALA A 727 -22.18 14.53 -14.75
C ALA A 727 -21.31 14.91 -15.96
N GLY A 728 -21.41 16.15 -16.40
CA GLY A 728 -20.72 16.66 -17.59
C GLY A 728 -21.61 16.70 -18.85
N LEU A 729 -21.02 16.45 -20.01
CA LEU A 729 -21.61 16.63 -21.33
C LEU A 729 -21.29 15.45 -22.24
N MET A 730 -22.18 15.13 -23.18
CA MET A 730 -21.85 14.27 -24.31
C MET A 730 -21.12 15.10 -25.38
N VAL A 731 -20.06 14.54 -25.95
CA VAL A 731 -19.30 15.14 -27.05
C VAL A 731 -19.29 14.20 -28.23
N SER A 732 -19.83 14.65 -29.36
CA SER A 732 -19.74 14.00 -30.66
C SER A 732 -18.60 14.64 -31.47
N TYR A 733 -17.71 13.82 -32.03
CA TYR A 733 -16.55 14.27 -32.82
C TYR A 733 -16.75 14.03 -34.31
N PHE A 734 -16.32 15.00 -35.11
CA PHE A 734 -16.50 15.02 -36.57
C PHE A 734 -15.18 15.35 -37.26
N GLU A 735 -14.91 14.71 -38.38
CA GLU A 735 -13.76 15.05 -39.22
C GLU A 735 -14.16 15.80 -40.49
N ASN A 736 -13.20 16.59 -40.98
CA ASN A 736 -13.25 17.16 -42.32
C ASN A 736 -11.96 16.80 -43.06
N GLU A 737 -12.08 16.25 -44.27
CA GLU A 737 -10.92 16.04 -45.16
C GLU A 737 -10.32 17.38 -45.62
N GLY A 738 -11.16 18.40 -45.78
CA GLY A 738 -10.78 19.78 -46.08
C GLY A 738 -10.61 20.66 -44.84
N ARG A 739 -10.37 21.95 -45.08
CA ARG A 739 -10.45 22.99 -44.03
C ARG A 739 -11.92 23.39 -43.86
N TRP A 740 -12.34 23.73 -42.63
CA TRP A 740 -13.65 24.35 -42.41
C TRP A 740 -13.76 25.69 -43.12
N ASP A 741 -14.88 25.90 -43.81
CA ASP A 741 -15.26 27.21 -44.36
C ASP A 741 -15.84 28.06 -43.23
N VAL A 742 -15.06 29.01 -42.74
CA VAL A 742 -15.42 29.84 -41.57
C VAL A 742 -16.58 30.79 -41.86
N ASP A 743 -16.84 31.11 -43.13
CA ASP A 743 -17.96 31.95 -43.55
C ASP A 743 -19.27 31.14 -43.71
N ASN A 744 -19.18 29.80 -43.72
CA ASN A 744 -20.30 28.87 -43.96
C ASN A 744 -20.11 27.53 -43.23
N LEU A 745 -20.00 27.61 -41.89
CA LEU A 745 -19.87 26.43 -41.03
C LEU A 745 -21.16 25.58 -41.04
N PRO A 746 -21.05 24.24 -41.11
CA PRO A 746 -22.22 23.36 -41.06
C PRO A 746 -22.85 23.35 -39.66
N ASP A 747 -24.05 22.77 -39.59
CA ASP A 747 -24.66 22.32 -38.34
C ASP A 747 -24.14 20.90 -38.05
N LEU A 748 -23.33 20.75 -36.99
CA LEU A 748 -22.76 19.45 -36.62
C LEU A 748 -23.85 18.46 -36.18
N SER A 749 -24.99 18.93 -35.68
CA SER A 749 -26.10 18.05 -35.28
C SER A 749 -26.84 17.40 -36.47
N ALA A 750 -26.57 17.88 -37.68
CA ALA A 750 -27.05 17.29 -38.93
C ALA A 750 -26.02 16.37 -39.62
N MET A 751 -24.83 16.18 -39.02
CA MET A 751 -23.76 15.31 -39.52
C MET A 751 -23.73 13.98 -38.77
N THR A 752 -23.07 12.96 -39.35
CA THR A 752 -22.74 11.71 -38.64
C THR A 752 -21.41 11.90 -37.91
N PRO A 753 -21.31 11.66 -36.60
CA PRO A 753 -20.03 11.68 -35.88
C PRO A 753 -19.23 10.40 -36.14
N GLU A 754 -17.91 10.48 -36.00
CA GLU A 754 -17.03 9.30 -36.01
C GLU A 754 -17.16 8.51 -34.70
N TRP A 755 -17.36 9.21 -33.58
CA TRP A 755 -17.55 8.66 -32.24
C TRP A 755 -18.13 9.70 -31.29
N GLU A 756 -18.60 9.23 -30.13
CA GLU A 756 -19.19 10.05 -29.06
C GLU A 756 -18.64 9.59 -27.70
N VAL A 757 -18.50 10.52 -26.74
CA VAL A 757 -18.02 10.22 -25.38
C VAL A 757 -18.36 11.33 -24.38
N GLN A 758 -18.40 11.01 -23.10
CA GLN A 758 -18.74 11.94 -22.01
C GLN A 758 -17.52 12.68 -21.44
N VAL A 759 -17.63 14.01 -21.31
CA VAL A 759 -16.56 14.90 -20.79
C VAL A 759 -17.08 15.74 -19.62
N SER A 760 -16.18 16.23 -18.76
CA SER A 760 -16.58 17.04 -17.61
C SER A 760 -17.04 18.47 -17.96
N THR A 761 -16.47 19.11 -18.99
CA THR A 761 -16.80 20.48 -19.37
C THR A 761 -16.48 20.78 -20.84
N PHE A 762 -16.77 22.02 -21.27
CA PHE A 762 -16.50 22.51 -22.63
C PHE A 762 -15.02 22.77 -22.86
N HIS A 763 -14.43 22.05 -23.81
CA HIS A 763 -12.98 21.99 -23.99
C HIS A 763 -12.59 21.84 -25.47
N ALA A 764 -11.30 21.85 -25.81
CA ALA A 764 -10.83 21.54 -27.16
C ALA A 764 -10.40 20.06 -27.32
N THR A 765 -10.95 19.19 -26.46
CA THR A 765 -10.66 17.76 -26.30
C THR A 765 -11.93 17.03 -25.84
N PRO A 766 -12.03 15.70 -26.05
CA PRO A 766 -11.12 14.81 -26.80
C PRO A 766 -11.11 15.08 -28.31
N ARG A 767 -10.17 14.48 -29.07
CA ARG A 767 -10.04 14.62 -30.54
C ARG A 767 -9.06 13.58 -31.12
N ASP A 768 -9.26 13.15 -32.37
CA ASP A 768 -8.33 12.26 -33.11
C ASP A 768 -7.35 13.00 -34.04
N ARG A 769 -7.54 14.32 -34.21
CA ARG A 769 -6.69 15.13 -35.09
C ARG A 769 -6.29 16.43 -34.43
N ALA A 770 -5.10 16.91 -34.80
CA ALA A 770 -4.66 18.26 -34.45
C ALA A 770 -5.47 19.36 -35.19
N THR A 771 -6.05 19.07 -36.36
CA THR A 771 -6.68 20.08 -37.23
C THR A 771 -7.76 19.48 -38.12
N ASN A 772 -8.72 20.33 -38.54
CA ASN A 772 -9.88 20.00 -39.37
C ASN A 772 -10.81 18.98 -38.71
N PHE A 773 -11.18 19.25 -37.47
CA PHE A 773 -12.19 18.51 -36.72
C PHE A 773 -13.26 19.44 -36.14
N GLY A 774 -14.43 18.90 -35.85
CA GLY A 774 -15.53 19.55 -35.16
C GLY A 774 -15.86 18.81 -33.86
N LEU A 775 -16.31 19.54 -32.85
CA LEU A 775 -16.86 19.00 -31.61
C LEU A 775 -18.26 19.56 -31.38
N LEU A 776 -19.24 18.69 -31.16
CA LEU A 776 -20.58 19.04 -30.71
C LEU A 776 -20.75 18.60 -29.25
N TYR A 777 -20.85 19.56 -28.36
CA TYR A 777 -21.18 19.38 -26.94
C TYR A 777 -22.71 19.39 -26.79
N GLN A 778 -23.27 18.42 -26.06
CA GLN A 778 -24.70 18.36 -25.74
C GLN A 778 -24.93 17.90 -24.30
N GLY A 779 -25.93 18.48 -23.65
CA GLY A 779 -26.37 18.09 -22.31
C GLY A 779 -27.31 19.12 -21.70
N TRP A 780 -27.27 19.22 -20.38
CA TRP A 780 -28.16 20.04 -19.56
C TRP A 780 -27.35 20.90 -18.60
N LEU A 781 -27.68 22.19 -18.55
CA LEU A 781 -27.14 23.17 -17.62
C LEU A 781 -28.13 23.40 -16.47
N THR A 782 -27.72 23.15 -15.24
CA THR A 782 -28.49 23.52 -14.05
C THR A 782 -28.16 24.95 -13.61
N VAL A 783 -29.18 25.79 -13.38
CA VAL A 783 -29.04 27.09 -12.69
C VAL A 783 -29.93 27.16 -11.45
N GLU A 784 -29.39 27.68 -10.34
CA GLU A 784 -30.05 27.66 -9.03
C GLU A 784 -31.06 28.82 -8.82
N GLN A 785 -30.91 29.91 -9.57
CA GLN A 785 -31.68 31.14 -9.34
C GLN A 785 -32.19 31.70 -10.66
N SER A 786 -33.49 31.99 -10.74
CA SER A 786 -34.07 32.60 -11.94
C SER A 786 -33.50 33.99 -12.20
N GLY A 787 -32.95 34.25 -13.39
CA GLY A 787 -32.43 35.57 -13.74
C GLY A 787 -31.71 35.63 -15.08
N HIS A 788 -31.06 36.76 -15.34
CA HIS A 788 -30.22 36.94 -16.52
C HIS A 788 -28.83 36.36 -16.25
N TYR A 789 -28.44 35.39 -17.07
CA TYR A 789 -27.09 34.82 -17.11
C TYR A 789 -26.38 35.32 -18.37
N THR A 790 -25.14 35.79 -18.22
CA THR A 790 -24.25 36.09 -19.35
C THR A 790 -23.26 34.95 -19.49
N PHE A 791 -23.22 34.35 -20.68
CA PHE A 791 -22.28 33.32 -21.05
C PHE A 791 -21.13 33.92 -21.83
N TYR A 792 -19.97 33.29 -21.76
CA TYR A 792 -18.75 33.67 -22.47
C TYR A 792 -18.15 32.44 -23.15
N THR A 793 -17.66 32.60 -24.39
CA THR A 793 -16.77 31.64 -25.02
C THR A 793 -15.39 32.26 -25.20
N ASP A 794 -14.39 31.66 -24.56
CA ASP A 794 -12.98 31.90 -24.85
C ASP A 794 -12.52 30.84 -25.85
N SER A 795 -12.20 31.27 -27.06
CA SER A 795 -11.83 30.35 -28.13
C SER A 795 -10.92 30.97 -29.17
N ASN A 796 -10.03 30.14 -29.72
CA ASN A 796 -9.17 30.50 -30.86
C ASN A 796 -9.68 29.97 -32.21
N SER A 797 -10.89 29.41 -32.25
CA SER A 797 -11.58 28.99 -33.46
C SER A 797 -13.06 29.40 -33.41
N PRO A 798 -13.77 29.41 -34.56
CA PRO A 798 -15.21 29.67 -34.57
C PRO A 798 -15.97 28.69 -33.70
N ASN A 799 -17.01 29.18 -33.04
CA ASN A 799 -17.81 28.42 -32.09
C ASN A 799 -19.27 28.91 -32.06
N ARG A 800 -20.17 28.08 -31.56
CA ARG A 800 -21.58 28.43 -31.33
C ARG A 800 -22.01 27.94 -29.95
N LEU A 801 -22.83 28.71 -29.24
CA LEU A 801 -23.46 28.30 -27.97
C LEU A 801 -24.97 28.48 -28.07
N THR A 802 -25.72 27.44 -27.70
CA THR A 802 -27.18 27.38 -27.74
C THR A 802 -27.71 26.92 -26.38
N ILE A 803 -28.73 27.60 -25.86
CA ILE A 803 -29.41 27.26 -24.59
C ILE A 803 -30.92 27.40 -24.81
N ASP A 804 -31.73 26.44 -24.33
CA ASP A 804 -33.18 26.35 -24.61
C ASP A 804 -33.52 26.40 -26.11
N GLY A 805 -32.64 25.83 -26.95
CA GLY A 805 -32.75 25.90 -28.42
C GLY A 805 -32.56 27.30 -29.02
N LYS A 806 -32.16 28.30 -28.22
CA LYS A 806 -31.85 29.66 -28.68
C LYS A 806 -30.35 29.82 -28.78
N LYS A 807 -29.85 30.27 -29.93
CA LYS A 807 -28.45 30.66 -30.10
C LYS A 807 -28.14 31.87 -29.23
N VAL A 808 -27.24 31.70 -28.26
CA VAL A 808 -26.78 32.73 -27.31
C VAL A 808 -25.50 33.39 -27.81
N ILE A 809 -24.59 32.60 -28.43
CA ILE A 809 -23.32 33.09 -28.99
C ILE A 809 -23.10 32.47 -30.38
N GLU A 810 -22.67 33.29 -31.33
CA GLU A 810 -21.93 32.88 -32.53
C GLU A 810 -20.57 33.58 -32.41
N GLY A 811 -19.51 32.82 -32.11
CA GLY A 811 -18.26 33.34 -31.61
C GLY A 811 -17.17 33.42 -32.68
N GLU A 812 -16.53 34.58 -32.79
CA GLU A 812 -15.35 34.79 -33.62
C GLU A 812 -14.09 34.24 -32.94
N ALA A 813 -13.11 33.82 -33.74
CA ALA A 813 -11.87 33.22 -33.29
C ALA A 813 -10.88 34.25 -32.71
N GLY A 814 -10.33 33.97 -31.52
CA GLY A 814 -9.23 34.74 -30.91
C GLY A 814 -9.67 35.94 -30.07
N ILE A 815 -10.97 36.08 -29.82
CA ILE A 815 -11.55 37.05 -28.88
C ILE A 815 -12.52 36.33 -27.93
N GLU A 816 -12.71 36.88 -26.73
CA GLU A 816 -13.79 36.43 -25.86
C GLU A 816 -15.13 36.95 -26.39
N ASN A 817 -16.04 36.04 -26.70
CA ASN A 817 -17.39 36.36 -27.14
C ASN A 817 -18.36 36.20 -25.97
N SER A 818 -19.48 36.93 -25.95
CA SER A 818 -20.47 36.80 -24.87
C SER A 818 -21.91 37.01 -25.35
N GLY A 819 -22.86 36.47 -24.57
CA GLY A 819 -24.29 36.62 -24.82
C GLY A 819 -25.13 36.38 -23.56
N THR A 820 -26.21 37.15 -23.40
CA THR A 820 -27.05 37.12 -22.18
C THR A 820 -28.43 36.54 -22.48
N ILE A 821 -28.89 35.62 -21.64
CA ILE A 821 -30.21 34.98 -21.71
C ILE A 821 -30.87 34.98 -20.32
N TYR A 822 -32.20 35.09 -20.27
CA TYR A 822 -32.96 34.87 -19.04
C TYR A 822 -33.27 33.38 -18.89
N LEU A 823 -32.86 32.78 -17.77
CA LEU A 823 -33.13 31.40 -17.40
C LEU A 823 -33.93 31.36 -16.09
N PRO A 824 -35.07 30.67 -16.02
CA PRO A 824 -35.66 30.20 -14.76
C PRO A 824 -34.66 29.36 -13.94
N ALA A 825 -34.88 29.21 -12.63
CA ALA A 825 -34.18 28.18 -11.85
C ALA A 825 -34.62 26.78 -12.30
N GLY A 826 -33.68 25.89 -12.58
CA GLY A 826 -33.95 24.56 -13.15
C GLY A 826 -32.83 24.06 -14.07
N GLU A 827 -33.17 23.07 -14.90
CA GLU A 827 -32.28 22.51 -15.91
C GLU A 827 -32.66 23.01 -17.31
N HIS A 828 -31.65 23.30 -18.13
CA HIS A 828 -31.77 23.89 -19.46
C HIS A 828 -30.95 23.09 -20.46
N PRO A 829 -31.52 22.60 -21.58
CA PRO A 829 -30.72 21.95 -22.61
C PRO A 829 -29.71 22.95 -23.18
N VAL A 830 -28.44 22.56 -23.16
CA VAL A 830 -27.29 23.32 -23.65
C VAL A 830 -26.58 22.52 -24.74
N SER A 831 -26.18 23.22 -25.81
CA SER A 831 -25.25 22.68 -26.79
C SER A 831 -24.22 23.71 -27.22
N ALA A 832 -23.04 23.24 -27.59
CA ALA A 832 -22.00 24.09 -28.15
C ALA A 832 -21.27 23.39 -29.30
N GLU A 833 -20.91 24.16 -30.33
CA GLU A 833 -20.13 23.68 -31.48
C GLU A 833 -18.77 24.36 -31.48
N TYR A 834 -17.70 23.62 -31.79
CA TYR A 834 -16.33 24.12 -31.92
C TYR A 834 -15.65 23.56 -33.17
N PHE A 835 -15.06 24.43 -33.99
CA PHE A 835 -14.56 24.09 -35.33
C PHE A 835 -13.06 24.34 -35.51
N GLN A 836 -12.21 23.40 -35.10
CA GLN A 836 -10.76 23.56 -35.21
C GLN A 836 -10.28 23.45 -36.67
N SER A 837 -9.89 24.58 -37.27
CA SER A 837 -9.21 24.59 -38.57
C SER A 837 -7.69 24.42 -38.46
N THR A 838 -7.00 25.34 -37.78
CA THR A 838 -5.53 25.46 -37.83
C THR A 838 -5.00 26.19 -36.59
N GLY A 839 -3.75 25.94 -36.21
CA GLY A 839 -3.06 26.70 -35.15
C GLY A 839 -3.18 26.06 -33.76
N MET A 840 -3.29 26.90 -32.73
CA MET A 840 -3.55 26.46 -31.34
C MET A 840 -5.00 25.95 -31.20
N ARG A 841 -5.31 25.33 -30.05
CA ARG A 841 -6.62 24.77 -29.70
C ARG A 841 -7.04 25.28 -28.33
N GLN A 842 -8.17 25.95 -28.25
CA GLN A 842 -8.70 26.55 -27.03
C GLN A 842 -10.20 26.71 -27.19
N PHE A 843 -10.94 26.17 -26.25
CA PHE A 843 -12.37 26.36 -26.12
C PHE A 843 -12.72 26.19 -24.64
N THR A 844 -13.37 27.19 -24.07
CA THR A 844 -13.87 27.18 -22.70
C THR A 844 -15.17 27.96 -22.66
N VAL A 845 -16.19 27.45 -21.99
CA VAL A 845 -17.44 28.17 -21.73
C VAL A 845 -17.49 28.61 -20.27
N SER A 846 -17.70 29.91 -20.06
CA SER A 846 -17.88 30.52 -18.74
C SER A 846 -19.25 31.17 -18.62
N TYR A 847 -19.68 31.46 -17.39
CA TYR A 847 -20.95 32.12 -17.09
C TYR A 847 -20.85 33.03 -15.86
N GLU A 848 -21.66 34.08 -15.83
CA GLU A 848 -21.99 34.89 -14.65
C GLU A 848 -23.50 35.07 -14.54
N GLY A 849 -24.01 35.37 -13.34
CA GLY A 849 -25.45 35.59 -13.11
C GLY A 849 -25.80 35.78 -11.63
N PRO A 850 -27.08 35.63 -11.25
CA PRO A 850 -27.52 35.80 -9.87
C PRO A 850 -26.75 34.89 -8.89
N GLY A 851 -25.98 35.51 -7.99
CA GLY A 851 -25.15 34.80 -7.01
C GLY A 851 -23.91 34.09 -7.59
N VAL A 852 -23.54 34.36 -8.85
CA VAL A 852 -22.42 33.70 -9.53
C VAL A 852 -21.54 34.74 -10.24
N GLU A 853 -20.34 34.97 -9.70
CA GLU A 853 -19.28 35.69 -10.40
C GLU A 853 -18.77 34.88 -11.61
N LYS A 854 -18.25 35.58 -12.63
CA LYS A 854 -17.79 34.99 -13.88
C LYS A 854 -16.76 33.89 -13.65
N LYS A 855 -17.08 32.67 -14.06
CA LYS A 855 -16.20 31.49 -14.00
C LYS A 855 -16.55 30.46 -15.07
N VAL A 856 -15.63 29.53 -15.34
CA VAL A 856 -15.90 28.33 -16.14
C VAL A 856 -17.12 27.60 -15.57
N ILE A 857 -17.99 27.06 -16.43
CA ILE A 857 -19.13 26.25 -15.96
C ILE A 857 -18.57 24.97 -15.33
N PRO A 858 -18.75 24.74 -14.01
CA PRO A 858 -18.17 23.58 -13.35
C PRO A 858 -19.04 22.34 -13.61
N VAL A 859 -18.44 21.15 -13.58
CA VAL A 859 -19.05 19.87 -13.94
C VAL A 859 -20.34 19.60 -13.15
N LYS A 860 -20.42 20.07 -11.89
CA LYS A 860 -21.62 20.00 -11.03
C LYS A 860 -22.83 20.81 -11.50
N ARG A 861 -22.72 21.54 -12.61
CA ARG A 861 -23.81 22.23 -13.29
C ARG A 861 -24.18 21.59 -14.62
N LEU A 862 -23.49 20.52 -15.02
CA LEU A 862 -23.60 19.89 -16.33
C LEU A 862 -24.09 18.44 -16.15
N ARG A 863 -25.06 18.02 -16.96
CA ARG A 863 -25.48 16.62 -17.06
C ARG A 863 -25.62 16.18 -18.52
N THR A 864 -25.37 14.91 -18.81
CA THR A 864 -25.69 14.27 -20.10
C THR A 864 -27.21 14.05 -20.26
N SER A 865 -27.94 13.87 -19.15
CA SER A 865 -29.38 13.60 -19.13
C SER A 865 -30.17 14.51 -18.18
N GLU A 866 -31.44 14.76 -18.51
CA GLU A 866 -32.38 15.49 -17.65
C GLU A 866 -32.66 14.71 -16.37
N ARG A 867 -32.61 15.39 -15.23
CA ARG A 867 -32.82 14.77 -13.92
C ARG A 867 -34.28 14.39 -13.74
N LYS A 868 -34.58 13.09 -13.86
CA LYS A 868 -35.93 12.54 -13.62
C LYS A 868 -36.43 12.92 -12.23
N SER A 869 -37.53 13.68 -12.19
CA SER A 869 -38.21 14.21 -11.00
C SER A 869 -38.89 13.13 -10.15
#